data_AF-A0A917DUH0-F1
#
_entry.id   AF-A0A917DUH0-F1
#
_cell.length_a   1.000
_cell.length_b   1.000
_cell.length_c   1.000
_cell.angle_alpha   90.00
_cell.angle_beta   90.00
_cell.angle_gamma   90.00
#
_symmetry.space_group_name_H-M   'P 1'
#
loop_
_entity.id
_entity.type
_entity.pdbx_description
1 polymer ?
#
loop_
_entity_poly.entity_id
_entity_poly.type
_entity_poly.pdbx_seq_one_letter_code
_entity_poly.pdbx_strand_id
1 'polypeptide(L)'
;MTNKELDLTENATDATANEETPSATVENSTENVESKTIEETAKDNMNEQKDTIENATENAVEEAVNTVENTATETIDTVTEVASETVAEVESVASEITEAVESTIEETPATEASAPVEEPIAVAHSEDIIASIEPLADEAELAIEPIEEVTPQEEVDYSNFTKKDFVDLGEKLLASIKAEGVSVSDVKNADVVMREIKPIFDDLKAREKAEALKKYIADNGNNEGFEYKNDNYVVRFESLNAQIRDAKNSFFQKIERLKEDYFERKTQLLQRLREVVDEEEKGGTKSNWQEFKKIQEDWKNAGNVNSPHNTTLWSAYNALVDRYFSIRHIQNELKDLDRKKNFTAKADIVVKIEAIAQGIEEGGLSNTTLRQANDLLEEYKHIGPAAREAQDELWKRLKAAFDIIHNKRREQSAQTNQLQEEIYAAKLRLVENLKPYIEFNTDSINEWNAKTKEVMAIQDQWNAIKGAMPKEKGKDISRDFWGLLKTFFRNKGDFFAKLEAQREENLKAKIALCEQVETLVASEDYSASFTDKVVELQKTWKTIGHVPEKMKDKIYERFKKACDEFFNGKRAKGNAIELEYEENLKQKIAICEEIEALAKSGDTQLGKLSEFKAQYNAIGFVPRKEMQNIQRRFVDAINSFVKGSTGISGAEKEKMVLQNEVEVVTKGDKGGSKELDKKENDIRRKMKAIEDDIHLWQNNIEFFARSKNAASVRAEYETKIKGAEKELAELKQKLKIIIAAGE
;
A
#
# COMPACT_ATOMS: atom_id res chain seq x y z
N MET A 1 -31.35 -16.29 57.95
CA MET A 1 -31.34 -15.06 58.77
C MET A 1 -30.70 -14.00 57.90
N THR A 2 -31.35 -12.98 57.34
CA THR A 2 -32.51 -12.18 57.74
C THR A 2 -33.27 -11.72 56.49
N ASN A 3 -34.60 -11.73 56.59
CA ASN A 3 -35.61 -11.21 55.65
C ASN A 3 -35.34 -9.73 55.27
N LYS A 4 -35.85 -9.11 54.19
CA LYS A 4 -37.19 -9.22 53.58
C LYS A 4 -37.22 -8.44 52.25
N GLU A 5 -37.78 -9.06 51.20
CA GLU A 5 -38.23 -8.46 49.94
C GLU A 5 -39.64 -7.84 50.06
N LEU A 6 -39.97 -6.91 49.14
CA LEU A 6 -41.30 -6.43 48.67
C LEU A 6 -40.98 -5.27 47.69
N ASP A 7 -41.60 -5.04 46.53
CA ASP A 7 -42.62 -5.66 45.67
C ASP A 7 -42.57 -4.80 44.37
N LEU A 8 -42.47 -5.36 43.15
CA LEU A 8 -43.54 -5.54 42.13
C LEU A 8 -44.51 -4.34 41.99
N THR A 9 -44.91 -3.86 40.80
CA THR A 9 -45.45 -4.57 39.64
C THR A 9 -45.40 -3.76 38.34
N GLU A 10 -45.20 -4.49 37.25
CA GLU A 10 -45.43 -4.17 35.83
C GLU A 10 -46.91 -3.87 35.51
N ASN A 11 -47.19 -3.19 34.38
CA ASN A 11 -48.06 -3.78 33.37
C ASN A 11 -47.90 -3.13 31.99
N ALA A 12 -47.98 -3.97 30.96
CA ALA A 12 -47.77 -3.66 29.56
C ALA A 12 -49.05 -3.89 28.72
N THR A 13 -49.01 -3.35 27.50
CA THR A 13 -49.63 -3.82 26.23
C THR A 13 -51.15 -3.85 26.02
N ASP A 14 -51.56 -3.26 24.88
CA ASP A 14 -52.45 -3.73 23.78
C ASP A 14 -53.25 -2.55 23.18
N ALA A 15 -53.71 -2.45 21.93
CA ALA A 15 -53.57 -3.16 20.66
C ALA A 15 -54.26 -2.30 19.54
N THR A 16 -53.79 -2.43 18.29
CA THR A 16 -54.51 -2.44 16.99
C THR A 16 -55.58 -1.39 16.55
N ALA A 17 -55.30 -0.81 15.35
CA ALA A 17 -56.09 -0.73 14.10
C ALA A 17 -57.11 0.41 13.79
N ASN A 18 -56.95 0.98 12.56
CA ASN A 18 -57.92 1.62 11.62
C ASN A 18 -58.71 2.86 12.13
N GLU A 19 -59.09 3.89 11.36
CA GLU A 19 -59.31 4.14 9.93
C GLU A 19 -59.55 5.67 9.73
N GLU A 20 -59.72 6.11 8.48
CA GLU A 20 -60.40 7.35 8.03
C GLU A 20 -59.67 8.72 7.95
N THR A 21 -59.38 9.10 6.70
CA THR A 21 -59.39 10.49 6.20
C THR A 21 -60.81 11.06 6.14
N PRO A 22 -61.00 12.39 6.21
CA PRO A 22 -61.33 13.09 4.96
C PRO A 22 -60.80 14.55 4.81
N SER A 23 -60.56 14.85 3.54
CA SER A 23 -60.61 16.11 2.78
C SER A 23 -61.18 17.39 3.42
N ALA A 24 -60.48 18.53 3.22
CA ALA A 24 -61.09 19.84 2.97
C ALA A 24 -60.13 20.77 2.16
N THR A 25 -60.53 21.01 0.91
CA THR A 25 -60.17 22.10 -0.03
C THR A 25 -60.45 23.51 0.53
N VAL A 26 -59.64 24.53 0.17
CA VAL A 26 -60.06 25.84 -0.43
C VAL A 26 -58.83 26.65 -0.92
N GLU A 27 -58.81 26.90 -2.23
CA GLU A 27 -58.46 28.09 -3.04
C GLU A 27 -57.26 29.03 -2.75
N ASN A 28 -56.29 28.98 -3.68
CA ASN A 28 -55.91 30.03 -4.65
C ASN A 28 -55.59 31.47 -4.18
N SER A 29 -54.33 31.92 -4.37
CA SER A 29 -53.93 33.05 -5.26
C SER A 29 -52.45 33.46 -5.08
N THR A 30 -51.68 33.32 -6.16
CA THR A 30 -50.54 34.15 -6.65
C THR A 30 -49.71 35.01 -5.68
N GLU A 31 -48.40 34.79 -5.63
CA GLU A 31 -47.39 35.82 -5.99
C GLU A 31 -46.00 35.21 -6.20
N ASN A 32 -45.37 35.61 -7.31
CA ASN A 32 -44.11 35.12 -7.85
C ASN A 32 -43.04 36.21 -7.70
N VAL A 33 -42.35 36.30 -6.56
CA VAL A 33 -41.10 37.05 -6.40
C VAL A 33 -40.36 36.52 -5.17
N GLU A 34 -39.44 35.54 -5.28
CA GLU A 34 -38.31 35.35 -4.31
C GLU A 34 -37.31 34.24 -4.67
N SER A 35 -37.06 33.95 -5.95
CA SER A 35 -36.15 32.85 -6.35
C SER A 35 -34.72 33.27 -6.70
N LYS A 36 -34.37 34.57 -6.59
CA LYS A 36 -33.05 35.09 -7.03
C LYS A 36 -32.04 35.36 -5.91
N THR A 37 -32.46 35.44 -4.65
CA THR A 37 -31.58 35.89 -3.55
C THR A 37 -30.96 34.73 -2.75
N ILE A 38 -31.43 33.50 -2.94
CA ILE A 38 -30.95 32.30 -2.23
C ILE A 38 -29.85 31.58 -3.05
N GLU A 39 -29.80 31.78 -4.37
CA GLU A 39 -28.77 31.17 -5.23
C GLU A 39 -27.42 31.90 -5.22
N GLU A 40 -27.40 33.18 -4.82
CA GLU A 40 -26.19 34.02 -4.85
C GLU A 40 -25.39 33.87 -3.54
N THR A 41 -26.08 33.69 -2.41
CA THR A 41 -25.46 33.41 -1.09
C THR A 41 -24.94 31.98 -0.95
N ALA A 42 -25.47 31.02 -1.71
CA ALA A 42 -24.97 29.64 -1.74
C ALA A 42 -23.69 29.47 -2.60
N LYS A 43 -23.47 30.34 -3.60
CA LYS A 43 -22.32 30.27 -4.51
C LYS A 43 -21.06 30.89 -3.92
N ASP A 44 -21.18 31.94 -3.11
CA ASP A 44 -20.03 32.54 -2.40
C ASP A 44 -19.53 31.66 -1.24
N ASN A 45 -20.43 30.96 -0.53
CA ASN A 45 -20.05 30.08 0.58
C ASN A 45 -19.36 28.78 0.10
N MET A 46 -19.61 28.35 -1.15
CA MET A 46 -18.95 27.20 -1.77
C MET A 46 -17.53 27.49 -2.28
N ASN A 47 -17.18 28.76 -2.51
CA ASN A 47 -15.85 29.11 -3.01
C ASN A 47 -14.84 29.30 -1.86
N GLU A 48 -15.26 29.89 -0.74
CA GLU A 48 -14.43 29.97 0.47
C GLU A 48 -14.21 28.59 1.13
N GLN A 49 -15.17 27.66 1.02
CA GLN A 49 -14.98 26.26 1.44
C GLN A 49 -14.04 25.47 0.53
N LYS A 50 -13.80 25.91 -0.71
CA LYS A 50 -12.99 25.18 -1.69
C LYS A 50 -11.49 25.46 -1.53
N ASP A 51 -11.13 26.71 -1.27
CA ASP A 51 -9.75 27.13 -0.98
C ASP A 51 -9.25 26.61 0.38
N THR A 52 -10.17 26.35 1.32
CA THR A 52 -9.86 25.68 2.60
C THR A 52 -9.70 24.17 2.46
N ILE A 53 -10.42 23.52 1.55
CA ILE A 53 -10.28 22.07 1.27
C ILE A 53 -9.03 21.79 0.43
N GLU A 54 -8.68 22.63 -0.54
CA GLU A 54 -7.43 22.48 -1.33
C GLU A 54 -6.18 22.67 -0.46
N ASN A 55 -6.13 23.67 0.44
CA ASN A 55 -5.02 23.82 1.39
C ASN A 55 -5.00 22.73 2.48
N ALA A 56 -6.15 22.22 2.92
CA ALA A 56 -6.22 21.14 3.90
C ALA A 56 -5.82 19.78 3.30
N THR A 57 -6.10 19.54 2.02
CA THR A 57 -5.70 18.32 1.32
C THR A 57 -4.22 18.33 0.93
N GLU A 58 -3.65 19.50 0.58
CA GLU A 58 -2.21 19.59 0.31
C GLU A 58 -1.36 19.38 1.59
N ASN A 59 -1.78 19.96 2.73
CA ASN A 59 -1.17 19.71 4.03
C ASN A 59 -1.36 18.27 4.52
N ALA A 60 -2.56 17.68 4.37
CA ALA A 60 -2.80 16.29 4.77
C ALA A 60 -2.02 15.28 3.91
N VAL A 61 -1.73 15.61 2.65
CA VAL A 61 -0.89 14.79 1.77
C VAL A 61 0.60 14.91 2.13
N GLU A 62 1.10 16.09 2.50
CA GLU A 62 2.47 16.23 3.03
C GLU A 62 2.65 15.57 4.40
N GLU A 63 1.64 15.65 5.28
CA GLU A 63 1.67 15.03 6.60
C GLU A 63 1.56 13.49 6.50
N ALA A 64 0.78 12.95 5.55
CA ALA A 64 0.69 11.52 5.25
C ALA A 64 1.95 10.97 4.55
N VAL A 65 2.65 11.76 3.75
CA VAL A 65 3.94 11.35 3.13
C VAL A 65 5.06 11.33 4.16
N ASN A 66 5.11 12.31 5.08
CA ASN A 66 6.12 12.38 6.13
C ASN A 66 5.91 11.36 7.28
N THR A 67 4.66 11.02 7.62
CA THR A 67 4.37 9.96 8.61
C THR A 67 4.65 8.56 8.06
N VAL A 68 4.57 8.36 6.75
CA VAL A 68 4.94 7.08 6.09
C VAL A 68 6.46 6.92 5.95
N GLU A 69 7.23 8.01 5.89
CA GLU A 69 8.70 7.96 5.88
C GLU A 69 9.31 7.70 7.27
N ASN A 70 8.82 8.34 8.34
CA ASN A 70 9.45 8.22 9.67
C ASN A 70 9.08 6.95 10.46
N THR A 71 7.91 6.35 10.21
CA THR A 71 7.48 5.13 10.93
C THR A 71 8.09 3.85 10.31
N ALA A 72 8.63 3.96 9.10
CA ALA A 72 9.25 2.87 8.35
C ALA A 72 10.71 2.62 8.78
N THR A 73 11.45 3.63 9.21
CA THR A 73 12.88 3.46 9.56
C THR A 73 13.13 2.73 10.87
N GLU A 74 12.19 2.69 11.83
CA GLU A 74 12.39 1.99 13.12
C GLU A 74 11.79 0.57 13.18
N THR A 75 10.97 0.17 12.20
CA THR A 75 10.29 -1.15 12.23
C THR A 75 10.76 -2.12 11.14
N ILE A 76 11.62 -1.68 10.21
CA ILE A 76 12.11 -2.49 9.08
C ILE A 76 13.31 -3.37 9.44
N ASP A 77 14.10 -3.03 10.46
CA ASP A 77 15.28 -3.83 10.84
C ASP A 77 14.97 -5.09 11.67
N THR A 78 13.72 -5.33 12.10
CA THR A 78 13.40 -6.46 13.00
C THR A 78 12.47 -7.53 12.43
N VAL A 79 11.80 -7.28 11.30
CA VAL A 79 10.78 -8.22 10.76
C VAL A 79 11.22 -8.85 9.43
N THR A 80 12.11 -8.19 8.69
CA THR A 80 12.57 -8.67 7.38
C THR A 80 13.73 -9.68 7.48
N GLU A 81 14.48 -9.67 8.58
CA GLU A 81 15.52 -10.67 8.88
C GLU A 81 14.89 -12.05 9.23
N VAL A 82 13.77 -12.04 9.97
CA VAL A 82 13.10 -13.26 10.46
C VAL A 82 12.35 -14.04 9.37
N ALA A 83 11.86 -13.38 8.32
CA ALA A 83 11.09 -14.02 7.24
C ALA A 83 11.97 -14.61 6.13
N SER A 84 13.20 -14.12 5.97
CA SER A 84 14.18 -14.68 5.03
C SER A 84 14.99 -15.82 5.66
N GLU A 85 15.28 -15.76 6.97
CA GLU A 85 15.90 -16.88 7.68
C GLU A 85 14.97 -18.09 7.77
N THR A 86 13.67 -17.90 8.02
CA THR A 86 12.72 -19.01 8.19
C THR A 86 12.37 -19.79 6.92
N VAL A 87 12.58 -19.23 5.72
CA VAL A 87 12.37 -19.95 4.45
C VAL A 87 13.66 -20.68 4.02
N ALA A 88 14.83 -20.07 4.26
CA ALA A 88 16.12 -20.70 4.03
C ALA A 88 16.40 -21.84 5.04
N GLU A 89 15.95 -21.70 6.29
CA GLU A 89 16.07 -22.73 7.32
C GLU A 89 15.17 -23.94 7.00
N VAL A 90 14.00 -23.75 6.38
CA VAL A 90 13.09 -24.87 6.00
C VAL A 90 13.56 -25.63 4.76
N GLU A 91 14.23 -24.97 3.81
CA GLU A 91 14.86 -25.66 2.67
C GLU A 91 16.16 -26.40 3.10
N SER A 92 16.89 -25.84 4.06
CA SER A 92 18.05 -26.50 4.69
C SER A 92 17.66 -27.70 5.56
N VAL A 93 16.55 -27.60 6.31
CA VAL A 93 16.04 -28.68 7.17
C VAL A 93 15.38 -29.78 6.32
N ALA A 94 14.71 -29.45 5.21
CA ALA A 94 14.19 -30.48 4.29
C ALA A 94 15.32 -31.23 3.57
N SER A 95 16.42 -30.55 3.23
CA SER A 95 17.62 -31.16 2.63
C SER A 95 18.44 -31.96 3.66
N GLU A 96 18.61 -31.48 4.89
CA GLU A 96 19.27 -32.21 5.99
C GLU A 96 18.46 -33.43 6.44
N ILE A 97 17.12 -33.40 6.38
CA ILE A 97 16.28 -34.57 6.69
C ILE A 97 16.40 -35.64 5.61
N THR A 98 16.61 -35.27 4.34
CA THR A 98 16.90 -36.25 3.28
C THR A 98 18.32 -36.78 3.36
N GLU A 99 19.31 -35.95 3.66
CA GLU A 99 20.74 -36.33 3.69
C GLU A 99 21.14 -37.07 4.99
N ALA A 100 20.46 -36.83 6.12
CA ALA A 100 20.64 -37.60 7.37
C ALA A 100 19.97 -38.98 7.32
N VAL A 101 18.90 -39.16 6.53
CA VAL A 101 18.25 -40.45 6.33
C VAL A 101 18.98 -41.28 5.25
N GLU A 102 19.58 -40.63 4.26
CA GLU A 102 20.35 -41.27 3.19
C GLU A 102 21.81 -41.59 3.61
N SER A 103 22.43 -40.82 4.52
CA SER A 103 23.74 -41.17 5.11
C SER A 103 23.68 -42.27 6.20
N THR A 104 22.48 -42.68 6.61
CA THR A 104 22.30 -43.81 7.53
C THR A 104 21.99 -45.13 6.79
N ILE A 105 21.92 -45.11 5.46
CA ILE A 105 21.59 -46.27 4.62
C ILE A 105 22.58 -46.36 3.44
N GLU A 106 23.48 -47.36 3.53
CA GLU A 106 24.57 -47.75 2.58
C GLU A 106 25.89 -46.97 2.71
N GLU A 107 27.07 -47.58 2.92
CA GLU A 107 27.63 -48.84 2.40
C GLU A 107 28.51 -49.55 3.48
N THR A 108 28.51 -50.87 3.63
CA THR A 108 29.33 -51.77 2.80
C THR A 108 28.94 -53.25 3.00
N PRO A 109 29.31 -54.12 2.05
CA PRO A 109 28.47 -55.22 1.57
C PRO A 109 28.81 -56.57 2.19
N ALA A 110 27.84 -57.48 2.22
CA ALA A 110 28.13 -58.92 2.14
C ALA A 110 26.93 -59.68 1.59
N THR A 111 27.12 -60.21 0.39
CA THR A 111 26.25 -61.16 -0.31
C THR A 111 26.39 -62.55 0.33
N GLU A 112 25.23 -63.20 0.50
CA GLU A 112 24.97 -64.66 0.60
C GLU A 112 25.66 -65.52 1.67
N ALA A 113 24.88 -65.87 2.71
CA ALA A 113 24.66 -67.28 3.09
C ALA A 113 23.33 -67.43 3.85
N SER A 114 22.51 -68.36 3.38
CA SER A 114 21.19 -68.77 3.88
C SER A 114 21.23 -69.36 5.30
N ALA A 115 20.28 -68.97 6.17
CA ALA A 115 19.73 -69.78 7.26
C ALA A 115 18.38 -69.20 7.76
N PRO A 116 17.46 -70.01 8.30
CA PRO A 116 16.02 -69.80 8.21
C PRO A 116 15.38 -69.03 9.37
N VAL A 117 14.16 -68.59 9.06
CA VAL A 117 13.12 -67.97 9.90
C VAL A 117 12.89 -68.73 11.21
N GLU A 118 12.84 -68.00 12.33
CA GLU A 118 12.12 -68.42 13.54
C GLU A 118 11.08 -67.35 13.94
N GLU A 119 9.88 -67.86 14.22
CA GLU A 119 8.64 -67.20 14.61
C GLU A 119 8.71 -66.54 16.01
N PRO A 120 7.75 -65.65 16.34
CA PRO A 120 7.79 -64.88 17.58
C PRO A 120 7.47 -65.76 18.78
N ILE A 121 8.38 -65.80 19.76
CA ILE A 121 8.16 -66.47 21.04
C ILE A 121 7.09 -65.68 21.81
N ALA A 122 5.91 -66.28 21.92
CA ALA A 122 4.80 -65.82 22.72
C ALA A 122 5.14 -65.83 24.22
N VAL A 123 4.58 -64.83 24.91
CA VAL A 123 4.61 -64.64 26.35
C VAL A 123 4.08 -65.89 27.08
N ALA A 124 4.95 -66.59 27.81
CA ALA A 124 4.58 -67.54 28.85
C ALA A 124 4.99 -66.97 30.22
N HIS A 125 4.12 -67.17 31.19
CA HIS A 125 4.20 -66.64 32.55
C HIS A 125 5.52 -67.01 33.26
N SER A 126 5.89 -66.14 34.19
CA SER A 126 7.02 -66.22 35.12
C SER A 126 7.09 -67.47 36.02
N GLU A 127 6.26 -68.48 35.81
CA GLU A 127 6.34 -69.80 36.47
C GLU A 127 7.00 -70.87 35.59
N ASP A 128 7.02 -70.72 34.26
CA ASP A 128 7.53 -71.78 33.35
C ASP A 128 9.03 -71.68 33.01
N ILE A 129 9.69 -70.55 33.29
CA ILE A 129 11.16 -70.46 33.11
C ILE A 129 11.91 -71.25 34.19
N ILE A 130 11.26 -71.52 35.33
CA ILE A 130 11.82 -72.40 36.37
C ILE A 130 11.74 -73.88 35.93
N ALA A 131 10.89 -74.22 34.95
CA ALA A 131 10.68 -75.60 34.51
C ALA A 131 11.61 -76.07 33.37
N SER A 132 12.34 -75.18 32.69
CA SER A 132 13.32 -75.55 31.64
C SER A 132 14.78 -75.52 32.11
N ILE A 133 15.03 -75.34 33.40
CA ILE A 133 16.24 -75.89 34.00
C ILE A 133 15.94 -77.36 34.27
N GLU A 134 15.96 -78.17 33.20
CA GLU A 134 16.26 -79.59 33.35
C GLU A 134 17.44 -79.68 34.31
N PRO A 135 17.41 -80.56 35.33
CA PRO A 135 18.60 -80.82 36.10
C PRO A 135 19.59 -81.40 35.11
N LEU A 136 20.53 -80.57 34.63
CA LEU A 136 21.68 -81.01 33.85
C LEU A 136 22.58 -81.80 34.82
N ALA A 137 22.11 -83.00 35.13
CA ALA A 137 22.83 -84.06 35.82
C ALA A 137 23.74 -84.83 34.85
N ASP A 138 23.75 -84.46 33.57
CA ASP A 138 24.61 -85.06 32.55
C ASP A 138 25.47 -83.97 31.88
N GLU A 139 26.57 -83.59 32.53
CA GLU A 139 27.75 -83.13 31.82
C GLU A 139 29.00 -83.76 32.43
N ALA A 140 29.54 -84.70 31.65
CA ALA A 140 30.93 -85.14 31.62
C ALA A 140 31.55 -85.46 33.00
N GLU A 141 31.37 -86.73 33.33
CA GLU A 141 32.21 -87.58 34.14
C GLU A 141 33.73 -87.43 33.80
N LEU A 142 34.32 -86.29 34.15
CA LEU A 142 35.61 -86.25 34.81
C LEU A 142 35.34 -86.26 36.32
N ALA A 143 34.47 -87.19 36.74
CA ALA A 143 34.53 -87.68 38.09
C ALA A 143 35.94 -88.24 38.25
N ILE A 144 36.72 -87.64 39.14
CA ILE A 144 37.62 -88.47 39.92
C ILE A 144 36.66 -89.45 40.58
N GLU A 145 36.64 -90.66 40.05
CA GLU A 145 35.70 -91.72 40.41
C GLU A 145 35.54 -91.76 41.92
N PRO A 146 34.30 -91.95 42.41
CA PRO A 146 34.08 -92.19 43.83
C PRO A 146 35.03 -93.32 44.22
N ILE A 147 35.84 -93.06 45.26
CA ILE A 147 36.90 -93.92 45.77
C ILE A 147 36.49 -95.38 45.60
N GLU A 148 36.95 -96.01 44.51
CA GLU A 148 36.77 -97.44 44.34
C GLU A 148 37.49 -98.07 45.53
N GLU A 149 36.72 -98.88 46.25
CA GLU A 149 37.22 -99.70 47.33
C GLU A 149 38.49 -100.39 46.86
N VAL A 150 39.53 -100.26 47.69
CA VAL A 150 40.83 -100.90 47.52
C VAL A 150 40.59 -102.31 47.01
N THR A 151 40.92 -102.55 45.73
CA THR A 151 40.88 -103.89 45.16
C THR A 151 41.76 -104.77 46.04
N PRO A 152 41.23 -105.87 46.61
CA PRO A 152 42.05 -106.77 47.41
C PRO A 152 43.13 -107.33 46.50
N GLN A 153 44.37 -106.90 46.69
CA GLN A 153 45.49 -107.60 46.07
C GLN A 153 45.62 -108.97 46.73
N GLU A 154 45.91 -109.98 45.91
CA GLU A 154 46.40 -111.28 46.36
C GLU A 154 47.44 -111.05 47.48
N GLU A 155 47.30 -111.71 48.62
CA GLU A 155 48.34 -111.72 49.66
C GLU A 155 49.60 -112.36 49.07
N VAL A 156 50.42 -111.54 48.41
CA VAL A 156 51.74 -111.95 47.93
C VAL A 156 52.61 -112.08 49.17
N ASP A 157 52.97 -113.31 49.53
CA ASP A 157 53.89 -113.54 50.64
C ASP A 157 55.30 -113.06 50.27
N TYR A 158 55.66 -111.89 50.79
CA TYR A 158 56.96 -111.26 50.59
C TYR A 158 58.08 -111.88 51.45
N SER A 159 57.79 -112.85 52.30
CA SER A 159 58.75 -113.43 53.26
C SER A 159 59.93 -114.15 52.58
N ASN A 160 59.74 -114.64 51.34
CA ASN A 160 60.74 -115.40 50.57
C ASN A 160 61.51 -114.56 49.54
N PHE A 161 61.29 -113.25 49.48
CA PHE A 161 61.92 -112.38 48.49
C PHE A 161 63.40 -112.20 48.77
N THR A 162 64.21 -112.19 47.70
CA THR A 162 65.62 -111.78 47.81
C THR A 162 65.73 -110.26 47.82
N LYS A 163 66.88 -109.73 48.26
CA LYS A 163 67.16 -108.28 48.20
C LYS A 163 66.97 -107.69 46.80
N LYS A 164 67.26 -108.46 45.75
CA LYS A 164 67.09 -108.03 44.37
C LYS A 164 65.61 -107.88 44.05
N ASP A 165 64.79 -108.85 44.45
CA ASP A 165 63.34 -108.84 44.20
C ASP A 165 62.65 -107.66 44.89
N PHE A 166 63.11 -107.28 46.11
CA PHE A 166 62.62 -106.08 46.80
C PHE A 166 63.01 -104.78 46.11
N VAL A 167 64.22 -104.70 45.54
CA VAL A 167 64.65 -103.54 44.76
C VAL A 167 63.85 -103.46 43.45
N ASP A 168 63.71 -104.57 42.72
CA ASP A 168 62.97 -104.63 41.46
C ASP A 168 61.49 -104.25 41.66
N LEU A 169 60.88 -104.66 42.78
CA LEU A 169 59.52 -104.28 43.14
C LEU A 169 59.44 -102.80 43.55
N GLY A 170 60.38 -102.29 44.33
CA GLY A 170 60.48 -100.86 44.65
C GLY A 170 60.67 -99.98 43.40
N GLU A 171 61.44 -100.43 42.41
CA GLU A 171 61.60 -99.76 41.11
C GLU A 171 60.27 -99.75 40.33
N LYS A 172 59.52 -100.87 40.32
CA LYS A 172 58.19 -100.95 39.71
C LYS A 172 57.17 -100.03 40.37
N LEU A 173 57.11 -99.98 41.70
CA LEU A 173 56.21 -99.10 42.44
C LEU A 173 56.56 -97.62 42.24
N LEU A 174 57.85 -97.30 42.19
CA LEU A 174 58.27 -95.93 41.90
C LEU A 174 57.93 -95.54 40.46
N ALA A 175 58.09 -96.46 39.50
CA ALA A 175 57.71 -96.24 38.11
C ALA A 175 56.20 -96.07 37.95
N SER A 176 55.39 -96.84 38.69
CA SER A 176 53.93 -96.69 38.67
C SER A 176 53.49 -95.35 39.24
N ILE A 177 54.06 -94.88 40.36
CA ILE A 177 53.73 -93.55 40.93
C ILE A 177 54.19 -92.39 40.02
N LYS A 178 55.26 -92.59 39.24
CA LYS A 178 55.80 -91.57 38.33
C LYS A 178 55.21 -91.62 36.91
N ALA A 179 54.33 -92.57 36.61
CA ALA A 179 53.70 -92.66 35.31
C ALA A 179 52.83 -91.40 35.02
N GLU A 180 52.58 -91.12 33.76
CA GLU A 180 51.60 -90.10 33.38
C GLU A 180 50.19 -90.68 33.58
N GLY A 181 49.31 -89.96 34.29
CA GLY A 181 47.93 -90.39 34.55
C GLY A 181 47.70 -91.22 35.81
N VAL A 182 48.62 -91.17 36.79
CA VAL A 182 48.53 -91.94 38.04
C VAL A 182 47.31 -91.57 38.86
N SER A 183 46.54 -92.58 39.28
CA SER A 183 45.34 -92.40 40.08
C SER A 183 45.66 -92.30 41.58
N VAL A 184 44.69 -91.78 42.35
CA VAL A 184 44.79 -91.71 43.81
C VAL A 184 44.85 -93.11 44.44
N SER A 185 44.17 -94.10 43.85
CA SER A 185 44.21 -95.50 44.27
C SER A 185 45.59 -96.11 44.01
N ASP A 186 46.21 -95.85 42.87
CA ASP A 186 47.56 -96.38 42.55
C ASP A 186 48.62 -95.93 43.55
N VAL A 187 48.62 -94.65 43.95
CA VAL A 187 49.57 -94.12 44.95
C VAL A 187 49.28 -94.70 46.33
N LYS A 188 48.01 -94.89 46.71
CA LYS A 188 47.64 -95.55 47.97
C LYS A 188 48.06 -97.01 47.98
N ASN A 189 47.86 -97.72 46.87
CA ASN A 189 48.24 -99.13 46.72
C ASN A 189 49.76 -99.28 46.84
N ALA A 190 50.54 -98.44 46.17
CA ALA A 190 51.99 -98.46 46.29
C ALA A 190 52.49 -98.14 47.72
N ASP A 191 51.78 -97.28 48.46
CA ASP A 191 52.07 -97.00 49.87
C ASP A 191 51.74 -98.19 50.79
N VAL A 192 50.62 -98.88 50.55
CA VAL A 192 50.25 -100.10 51.28
C VAL A 192 51.31 -101.18 51.08
N VAL A 193 51.69 -101.46 49.83
CA VAL A 193 52.71 -102.46 49.50
C VAL A 193 54.08 -102.08 50.08
N MET A 194 54.48 -100.80 50.02
CA MET A 194 55.73 -100.35 50.65
C MET A 194 55.71 -100.46 52.17
N ARG A 195 54.56 -100.24 52.82
CA ARG A 195 54.41 -100.38 54.27
C ARG A 195 54.52 -101.84 54.72
N GLU A 196 54.13 -102.79 53.88
CA GLU A 196 54.27 -104.23 54.12
C GLU A 196 55.70 -104.72 53.88
N ILE A 197 56.34 -104.25 52.81
CA ILE A 197 57.67 -104.73 52.39
C ILE A 197 58.82 -104.14 53.22
N LYS A 198 58.70 -102.88 53.64
CA LYS A 198 59.73 -102.18 54.42
C LYS A 198 60.16 -102.93 55.70
N PRO A 199 59.26 -103.38 56.60
CA PRO A 199 59.66 -104.11 57.80
C PRO A 199 60.36 -105.44 57.46
N ILE A 200 59.86 -106.17 56.46
CA ILE A 200 60.45 -107.45 56.02
C ILE A 200 61.89 -107.24 55.52
N PHE A 201 62.12 -106.19 54.74
CA PHE A 201 63.46 -105.84 54.25
C PHE A 201 64.40 -105.40 55.38
N ASP A 202 63.90 -104.60 56.33
CA ASP A 202 64.69 -104.14 57.48
C ASP A 202 65.09 -105.30 58.41
N ASP A 203 64.22 -106.30 58.59
CA ASP A 203 64.51 -107.53 59.32
C ASP A 203 65.58 -108.38 58.60
N LEU A 204 65.50 -108.50 57.27
CA LEU A 204 66.52 -109.17 56.47
C LEU A 204 67.89 -108.48 56.62
N LYS A 205 67.92 -107.14 56.52
CA LYS A 205 69.12 -106.33 56.74
C LYS A 205 69.67 -106.50 58.17
N ALA A 206 68.80 -106.50 59.18
CA ALA A 206 69.20 -106.68 60.58
C ALA A 206 69.81 -108.07 60.81
N ARG A 207 69.23 -109.12 60.21
CA ARG A 207 69.74 -110.50 60.28
C ARG A 207 71.14 -110.62 59.68
N GLU A 208 71.36 -110.07 58.49
CA GLU A 208 72.68 -110.09 57.84
C GLU A 208 73.73 -109.28 58.61
N LYS A 209 73.35 -108.11 59.14
CA LYS A 209 74.24 -107.33 60.00
C LYS A 209 74.63 -108.12 61.25
N ALA A 210 73.67 -108.83 61.86
CA ALA A 210 73.92 -109.68 63.01
C ALA A 210 74.80 -110.90 62.67
N GLU A 211 74.63 -111.52 61.50
CA GLU A 211 75.49 -112.61 61.01
C GLU A 211 76.91 -112.15 60.66
N ALA A 212 77.04 -111.01 59.98
CA ALA A 212 78.34 -110.40 59.69
C ALA A 212 79.08 -110.04 60.97
N LEU A 213 78.37 -109.52 61.98
CA LEU A 213 78.90 -109.24 63.31
C LEU A 213 79.31 -110.54 64.03
N LYS A 214 78.51 -111.61 63.96
CA LYS A 214 78.86 -112.92 64.53
C LYS A 214 80.11 -113.53 63.88
N LYS A 215 80.21 -113.48 62.54
CA LYS A 215 81.41 -113.95 61.81
C LYS A 215 82.65 -113.13 62.19
N TYR A 216 82.51 -111.81 62.25
CA TYR A 216 83.61 -110.93 62.66
C TYR A 216 84.09 -111.24 64.10
N ILE A 217 83.17 -111.47 65.03
CA ILE A 217 83.49 -111.87 66.41
C ILE A 217 84.17 -113.25 66.45
N ALA A 218 83.73 -114.20 65.63
CA ALA A 218 84.34 -115.53 65.54
C ALA A 218 85.78 -115.48 65.00
N ASP A 219 86.05 -114.62 64.01
CA ASP A 219 87.36 -114.53 63.36
C ASP A 219 88.36 -113.65 64.14
N ASN A 220 87.91 -112.58 64.81
CA ASN A 220 88.79 -111.60 65.48
C ASN A 220 88.72 -111.61 67.01
N GLY A 221 87.84 -112.41 67.63
CA GLY A 221 87.73 -112.56 69.08
C GLY A 221 87.18 -111.36 69.86
N ASN A 222 86.95 -110.21 69.22
CA ASN A 222 86.32 -109.01 69.81
C ASN A 222 85.50 -108.23 68.76
N ASN A 223 84.60 -107.34 69.19
CA ASN A 223 83.72 -106.52 68.34
C ASN A 223 84.28 -105.10 68.06
N GLU A 224 85.44 -104.74 68.62
CA GLU A 224 86.02 -103.41 68.40
C GLU A 224 86.48 -103.23 66.94
N GLY A 225 85.98 -102.17 66.29
CA GLY A 225 86.30 -101.82 64.90
C GLY A 225 85.35 -102.38 63.82
N PHE A 226 84.24 -103.04 64.17
CA PHE A 226 83.29 -103.54 63.17
C PHE A 226 82.49 -102.41 62.51
N GLU A 227 82.70 -102.18 61.21
CA GLU A 227 81.86 -101.34 60.37
C GLU A 227 81.10 -102.18 59.34
N TYR A 228 79.77 -102.23 59.47
CA TYR A 228 78.92 -102.90 58.48
C TYR A 228 78.72 -102.00 57.26
N LYS A 229 79.35 -102.37 56.15
CA LYS A 229 79.08 -101.74 54.86
C LYS A 229 77.85 -102.37 54.24
N ASN A 230 76.80 -101.56 54.09
CA ASN A 230 75.59 -101.97 53.41
C ASN A 230 75.91 -102.40 51.97
N ASP A 231 75.25 -103.45 51.53
CA ASP A 231 75.28 -103.89 50.14
C ASP A 231 74.60 -102.85 49.22
N ASN A 232 74.96 -102.86 47.93
CA ASN A 232 74.42 -101.95 46.92
C ASN A 232 72.87 -102.02 46.86
N TYR A 233 72.31 -103.23 47.02
CA TYR A 233 70.84 -103.44 47.06
C TYR A 233 70.16 -102.74 48.24
N VAL A 234 70.79 -102.71 49.42
CA VAL A 234 70.24 -102.05 50.61
C VAL A 234 70.20 -100.54 50.42
N VAL A 235 71.27 -99.95 49.89
CA VAL A 235 71.33 -98.52 49.58
C VAL A 235 70.28 -98.15 48.52
N ARG A 236 70.10 -98.98 47.49
CA ARG A 236 69.06 -98.78 46.47
C ARG A 236 67.65 -98.84 47.03
N PHE A 237 67.33 -99.86 47.83
CA PHE A 237 65.99 -100.00 48.42
C PHE A 237 65.65 -98.84 49.37
N GLU A 238 66.59 -98.41 50.22
CA GLU A 238 66.37 -97.25 51.10
C GLU A 238 66.16 -95.95 50.29
N SER A 239 66.93 -95.77 49.21
CA SER A 239 66.74 -94.66 48.26
C SER A 239 65.36 -94.74 47.59
N LEU A 240 64.93 -95.91 47.10
CA LEU A 240 63.62 -96.09 46.47
C LEU A 240 62.48 -95.82 47.45
N ASN A 241 62.57 -96.29 48.70
CA ASN A 241 61.57 -96.01 49.73
C ASN A 241 61.44 -94.51 50.04
N ALA A 242 62.57 -93.78 50.12
CA ALA A 242 62.55 -92.33 50.24
C ALA A 242 61.90 -91.67 49.02
N GLN A 243 62.29 -92.08 47.81
CA GLN A 243 61.72 -91.55 46.56
C GLN A 243 60.22 -91.83 46.41
N ILE A 244 59.72 -93.00 46.84
CA ILE A 244 58.30 -93.35 46.82
C ILE A 244 57.52 -92.47 47.82
N ARG A 245 58.05 -92.29 49.03
CA ARG A 245 57.44 -91.41 50.03
C ARG A 245 57.37 -89.97 49.54
N ASP A 246 58.45 -89.46 48.96
CA ASP A 246 58.53 -88.11 48.41
C ASP A 246 57.58 -87.95 47.22
N ALA A 247 57.50 -88.95 46.33
CA ALA A 247 56.58 -88.96 45.19
C ALA A 247 55.11 -88.96 45.64
N LYS A 248 54.74 -89.77 46.64
CA LYS A 248 53.41 -89.77 47.26
C LYS A 248 53.05 -88.41 47.86
N ASN A 249 53.93 -87.87 48.68
CA ASN A 249 53.70 -86.58 49.33
C ASN A 249 53.56 -85.47 48.28
N SER A 250 54.41 -85.49 47.24
CA SER A 250 54.31 -84.56 46.11
C SER A 250 52.99 -84.70 45.35
N PHE A 251 52.51 -85.92 45.13
CA PHE A 251 51.24 -86.19 44.44
C PHE A 251 50.03 -85.65 45.23
N PHE A 252 49.93 -85.96 46.52
CA PHE A 252 48.83 -85.45 47.36
C PHE A 252 48.92 -83.93 47.56
N GLN A 253 50.12 -83.36 47.70
CA GLN A 253 50.29 -81.91 47.73
C GLN A 253 49.86 -81.24 46.42
N LYS A 254 50.12 -81.87 45.26
CA LYS A 254 49.64 -81.36 43.96
C LYS A 254 48.12 -81.39 43.88
N ILE A 255 47.48 -82.47 44.32
CA ILE A 255 46.01 -82.57 44.34
C ILE A 255 45.42 -81.51 45.28
N GLU A 256 45.94 -81.35 46.49
CA GLU A 256 45.42 -80.38 47.43
C GLU A 256 45.59 -78.94 46.92
N ARG A 257 46.75 -78.62 46.34
CA ARG A 257 46.97 -77.33 45.65
C ARG A 257 45.99 -77.12 44.50
N LEU A 258 45.71 -78.13 43.69
CA LEU A 258 44.70 -78.02 42.65
C LEU A 258 43.32 -77.71 43.26
N LYS A 259 42.91 -78.40 44.34
CA LYS A 259 41.64 -78.12 45.02
C LYS A 259 41.58 -76.68 45.56
N GLU A 260 42.66 -76.21 46.17
CA GLU A 260 42.78 -74.83 46.65
C GLU A 260 42.71 -73.83 45.49
N ASP A 261 43.46 -74.06 44.40
CA ASP A 261 43.45 -73.23 43.19
C ASP A 261 42.05 -73.17 42.56
N TYR A 262 41.34 -74.30 42.48
CA TYR A 262 39.97 -74.35 41.95
C TYR A 262 38.98 -73.63 42.86
N PHE A 263 39.10 -73.82 44.17
CA PHE A 263 38.28 -73.11 45.14
C PHE A 263 38.50 -71.59 45.02
N GLU A 264 39.76 -71.16 44.99
CA GLU A 264 40.12 -69.74 44.84
C GLU A 264 39.60 -69.18 43.51
N ARG A 265 39.80 -69.88 42.40
CA ARG A 265 39.26 -69.47 41.09
C ARG A 265 37.74 -69.33 41.10
N LYS A 266 37.02 -70.32 41.63
CA LYS A 266 35.54 -70.25 41.73
C LYS A 266 35.10 -69.11 42.65
N THR A 267 35.76 -68.89 43.79
CA THR A 267 35.45 -67.76 44.66
C THR A 267 35.72 -66.41 43.98
N GLN A 268 36.81 -66.27 43.24
CA GLN A 268 37.11 -65.07 42.45
C GLN A 268 36.07 -64.84 41.34
N LEU A 269 35.65 -65.91 40.66
CA LEU A 269 34.59 -65.85 39.64
C LEU A 269 33.24 -65.42 40.25
N LEU A 270 32.89 -65.91 41.44
CA LEU A 270 31.69 -65.45 42.15
C LEU A 270 31.76 -63.97 42.53
N GLN A 271 32.93 -63.50 42.97
CA GLN A 271 33.12 -62.09 43.30
C GLN A 271 32.97 -61.20 42.05
N ARG A 272 33.57 -61.60 40.93
CA ARG A 272 33.38 -60.90 39.65
C ARG A 272 31.93 -60.96 39.18
N LEU A 273 31.26 -62.11 39.32
CA LEU A 273 29.85 -62.24 38.98
C LEU A 273 28.99 -61.28 39.81
N ARG A 274 29.29 -61.14 41.10
CA ARG A 274 28.62 -60.18 41.98
C ARG A 274 28.84 -58.74 41.50
N GLU A 275 30.06 -58.38 41.13
CA GLU A 275 30.38 -57.05 40.60
C GLU A 275 29.57 -56.77 39.31
N VAL A 276 29.54 -57.72 38.37
CA VAL A 276 28.74 -57.61 37.12
C VAL A 276 27.25 -57.46 37.43
N VAL A 277 26.72 -58.20 38.42
CA VAL A 277 25.32 -58.09 38.85
C VAL A 277 25.02 -56.72 39.48
N ASP A 278 25.89 -56.24 40.37
CA ASP A 278 25.72 -54.96 41.05
C ASP A 278 25.90 -53.77 40.08
N GLU A 279 26.68 -53.94 39.00
CA GLU A 279 26.78 -52.98 37.90
C GLU A 279 25.54 -53.00 36.99
N GLU A 280 24.99 -54.17 36.69
CA GLU A 280 23.74 -54.29 35.91
C GLU A 280 22.58 -53.62 36.66
N GLU A 281 22.51 -53.76 37.99
CA GLU A 281 21.51 -53.08 38.83
C GLU A 281 21.58 -51.56 38.74
N LYS A 282 22.78 -50.99 38.52
CA LYS A 282 23.01 -49.55 38.33
C LYS A 282 22.70 -49.06 36.91
N GLY A 283 22.19 -49.93 36.03
CA GLY A 283 21.84 -49.60 34.64
C GLY A 283 22.95 -49.95 33.63
N GLY A 284 23.53 -51.14 33.78
CA GLY A 284 24.74 -51.62 33.11
C GLY A 284 24.89 -51.39 31.60
N THR A 285 26.16 -51.31 31.18
CA THR A 285 26.62 -51.04 29.82
C THR A 285 26.61 -52.32 28.97
N LYS A 286 26.64 -52.21 27.63
CA LYS A 286 26.66 -53.35 26.69
C LYS A 286 27.80 -54.38 26.95
N SER A 287 28.84 -54.02 27.71
CA SER A 287 29.96 -54.88 28.12
C SER A 287 29.56 -55.97 29.12
N ASN A 288 28.58 -55.69 30.01
CA ASN A 288 28.25 -56.54 31.15
C ASN A 288 27.79 -57.95 30.73
N TRP A 289 27.15 -58.07 29.57
CA TRP A 289 26.74 -59.36 29.02
C TRP A 289 27.90 -60.24 28.56
N GLN A 290 28.93 -59.65 27.94
CA GLN A 290 30.11 -60.38 27.48
C GLN A 290 30.92 -60.88 28.68
N GLU A 291 31.05 -60.05 29.70
CA GLU A 291 31.71 -60.40 30.96
C GLU A 291 30.95 -61.50 31.70
N PHE A 292 29.61 -61.40 31.79
CA PHE A 292 28.77 -62.47 32.32
C PHE A 292 28.98 -63.79 31.56
N LYS A 293 28.99 -63.76 30.22
CA LYS A 293 29.23 -64.95 29.38
C LYS A 293 30.60 -65.56 29.61
N LYS A 294 31.63 -64.72 29.73
CA LYS A 294 32.99 -65.17 30.03
C LYS A 294 33.07 -65.81 31.41
N ILE A 295 32.41 -65.24 32.43
CA ILE A 295 32.35 -65.82 33.76
C ILE A 295 31.65 -67.18 33.72
N GLN A 296 30.57 -67.32 32.94
CA GLN A 296 29.89 -68.59 32.73
C GLN A 296 30.81 -69.65 32.09
N GLU A 297 31.60 -69.27 31.09
CA GLU A 297 32.57 -70.15 30.44
C GLU A 297 33.73 -70.52 31.38
N ASP A 298 34.32 -69.54 32.06
CA ASP A 298 35.39 -69.74 33.04
C ASP A 298 34.92 -70.60 34.22
N TRP A 299 33.65 -70.48 34.64
CA TRP A 299 33.04 -71.33 35.66
C TRP A 299 32.91 -72.79 35.19
N LYS A 300 32.53 -73.02 33.93
CA LYS A 300 32.49 -74.35 33.31
C LYS A 300 33.89 -74.95 33.19
N ASN A 301 34.86 -74.16 32.73
CA ASN A 301 36.26 -74.56 32.57
C ASN A 301 36.97 -74.84 33.89
N ALA A 302 36.56 -74.21 34.99
CA ALA A 302 37.07 -74.49 36.33
C ALA A 302 36.72 -75.90 36.81
N GLY A 303 35.80 -76.62 36.15
CA GLY A 303 35.52 -78.03 36.40
C GLY A 303 34.89 -78.32 37.78
N ASN A 304 34.63 -79.61 38.05
CA ASN A 304 34.08 -80.07 39.31
C ASN A 304 35.17 -80.74 40.15
N VAL A 305 35.37 -80.25 41.37
CA VAL A 305 36.33 -80.82 42.32
C VAL A 305 35.52 -81.34 43.49
N ASN A 306 35.74 -82.60 43.87
CA ASN A 306 35.11 -83.22 45.03
C ASN A 306 35.62 -82.53 46.33
N SER A 307 35.01 -81.39 46.62
CA SER A 307 35.26 -80.51 47.76
C SER A 307 33.95 -80.29 48.51
N PRO A 308 33.95 -80.31 49.85
CA PRO A 308 32.76 -80.02 50.66
C PRO A 308 32.12 -78.66 50.35
N HIS A 309 32.87 -77.70 49.80
CA HIS A 309 32.40 -76.35 49.50
C HIS A 309 31.68 -76.20 48.15
N ASN A 310 31.71 -77.23 47.30
CA ASN A 310 31.21 -77.12 45.93
C ASN A 310 29.70 -76.84 45.85
N THR A 311 28.90 -77.49 46.71
CA THR A 311 27.45 -77.25 46.78
C THR A 311 27.12 -75.81 47.12
N THR A 312 27.86 -75.21 48.06
CA THR A 312 27.68 -73.81 48.47
C THR A 312 28.12 -72.83 47.39
N LEU A 313 29.24 -73.12 46.71
CA LEU A 313 29.72 -72.31 45.58
C LEU A 313 28.71 -72.34 44.42
N TRP A 314 28.14 -73.50 44.13
CA TRP A 314 27.16 -73.67 43.07
C TRP A 314 25.81 -72.99 43.39
N SER A 315 25.32 -73.09 44.62
CA SER A 315 24.10 -72.37 45.02
C SER A 315 24.29 -70.85 45.00
N ALA A 316 25.46 -70.35 45.42
CA ALA A 316 25.80 -68.93 45.34
C ALA A 316 25.90 -68.44 43.88
N TYR A 317 26.46 -69.26 42.99
CA TYR A 317 26.53 -68.96 41.56
C TYR A 317 25.13 -68.83 40.95
N ASN A 318 24.26 -69.82 41.12
CA ASN A 318 22.91 -69.79 40.57
C ASN A 318 22.10 -68.61 41.11
N ALA A 319 22.17 -68.33 42.41
CA ALA A 319 21.48 -67.18 43.00
C ALA A 319 21.91 -65.83 42.38
N LEU A 320 23.20 -65.68 42.03
CA LEU A 320 23.70 -64.48 41.35
C LEU A 320 23.28 -64.43 39.88
N VAL A 321 23.26 -65.57 39.19
CA VAL A 321 22.75 -65.70 37.81
C VAL A 321 21.26 -65.35 37.74
N ASP A 322 20.45 -65.87 38.67
CA ASP A 322 19.02 -65.58 38.76
C ASP A 322 18.78 -64.08 39.03
N ARG A 323 19.58 -63.49 39.94
CA ARG A 323 19.55 -62.04 40.20
C ARG A 323 19.90 -61.22 38.95
N TYR A 324 20.90 -61.63 38.17
CA TYR A 324 21.25 -60.96 36.91
C TYR A 324 20.07 -60.93 35.92
N PHE A 325 19.46 -62.09 35.67
CA PHE A 325 18.36 -62.19 34.69
C PHE A 325 17.08 -61.51 35.18
N SER A 326 16.77 -61.57 36.47
CA SER A 326 15.63 -60.82 37.04
C SER A 326 15.80 -59.30 36.90
N ILE A 327 16.98 -58.75 37.17
CA ILE A 327 17.27 -57.32 36.95
C ILE A 327 17.06 -56.96 35.47
N ARG A 328 17.60 -57.77 34.57
CA ARG A 328 17.47 -57.52 33.13
C ARG A 328 16.05 -57.65 32.62
N HIS A 329 15.29 -58.61 33.15
CA HIS A 329 13.87 -58.76 32.86
C HIS A 329 13.10 -57.52 33.31
N ILE A 330 13.29 -57.06 34.55
CA ILE A 330 12.68 -55.83 35.06
C ILE A 330 13.05 -54.62 34.18
N GLN A 331 14.32 -54.49 33.77
CA GLN A 331 14.74 -53.39 32.89
C GLN A 331 14.10 -53.45 31.50
N ASN A 332 13.93 -54.64 30.92
CA ASN A 332 13.23 -54.80 29.65
C ASN A 332 11.74 -54.49 29.80
N GLU A 333 11.10 -54.95 30.87
CA GLU A 333 9.71 -54.61 31.19
C GLU A 333 9.52 -53.10 31.38
N LEU A 334 10.44 -52.44 32.08
CA LEU A 334 10.44 -50.98 32.22
C LEU A 334 10.57 -50.27 30.87
N LYS A 335 11.49 -50.72 30.00
CA LYS A 335 11.65 -50.18 28.64
C LYS A 335 10.38 -50.39 27.80
N ASP A 336 9.73 -51.53 27.92
CA ASP A 336 8.49 -51.81 27.19
C ASP A 336 7.30 -51.01 27.74
N LEU A 337 7.24 -50.79 29.07
CA LEU A 337 6.29 -49.87 29.68
C LEU A 337 6.53 -48.43 29.23
N ASP A 338 7.79 -47.98 29.15
CA ASP A 338 8.14 -46.65 28.65
C ASP A 338 7.77 -46.50 27.18
N ARG A 339 8.04 -47.50 26.32
CA ARG A 339 7.60 -47.50 24.92
C ARG A 339 6.07 -47.43 24.80
N LYS A 340 5.34 -48.15 25.66
CA LYS A 340 3.86 -48.09 25.72
C LYS A 340 3.38 -46.71 26.14
N LYS A 341 3.97 -46.10 27.17
CA LYS A 341 3.65 -44.73 27.61
C LYS A 341 3.98 -43.68 26.55
N ASN A 342 5.12 -43.81 25.87
CA ASN A 342 5.51 -42.96 24.77
C ASN A 342 4.53 -43.08 23.61
N PHE A 343 4.09 -44.31 23.28
CA PHE A 343 3.07 -44.55 22.27
C PHE A 343 1.75 -43.86 22.62
N THR A 344 1.26 -44.01 23.86
CA THR A 344 0.01 -43.36 24.27
C THR A 344 0.12 -41.83 24.23
N ALA A 345 1.23 -41.27 24.70
CA ALA A 345 1.45 -39.82 24.64
C ALA A 345 1.53 -39.29 23.20
N LYS A 346 2.23 -40.01 22.32
CA LYS A 346 2.28 -39.69 20.88
C LYS A 346 0.92 -39.81 20.22
N ALA A 347 0.14 -40.84 20.55
CA ALA A 347 -1.22 -41.04 20.04
C ALA A 347 -2.16 -39.90 20.48
N ASP A 348 -2.09 -39.47 21.74
CA ASP A 348 -2.89 -38.35 22.26
C ASP A 348 -2.59 -37.04 21.51
N ILE A 349 -1.32 -36.78 21.20
CA ILE A 349 -0.92 -35.62 20.38
C ILE A 349 -1.50 -35.72 18.98
N VAL A 350 -1.39 -36.88 18.32
CA VAL A 350 -1.96 -37.08 16.98
C VAL A 350 -3.46 -36.82 16.98
N VAL A 351 -4.20 -37.32 17.98
CA VAL A 351 -5.65 -37.07 18.12
C VAL A 351 -5.95 -35.58 18.28
N LYS A 352 -5.15 -34.84 19.06
CA LYS A 352 -5.31 -33.37 19.20
C LYS A 352 -5.10 -32.65 17.88
N ILE A 353 -4.08 -33.04 17.10
CA ILE A 353 -3.78 -32.42 15.79
C ILE A 353 -4.86 -32.79 14.76
N GLU A 354 -5.35 -34.03 14.76
CA GLU A 354 -6.50 -34.44 13.93
C GLU A 354 -7.76 -33.63 14.26
N ALA A 355 -8.03 -33.38 15.55
CA ALA A 355 -9.14 -32.53 15.97
C ALA A 355 -8.99 -31.07 15.48
N ILE A 356 -7.76 -30.54 15.50
CA ILE A 356 -7.47 -29.22 14.90
C ILE A 356 -7.73 -29.25 13.38
N ALA A 357 -7.27 -30.29 12.68
CA ALA A 357 -7.48 -30.44 11.24
C ALA A 357 -8.98 -30.51 10.87
N GLN A 358 -9.78 -31.27 11.63
CA GLN A 358 -11.23 -31.35 11.45
C GLN A 358 -11.91 -30.00 11.76
N GLY A 359 -11.53 -29.34 12.86
CA GLY A 359 -12.06 -28.03 13.22
C GLY A 359 -11.76 -26.94 12.19
N ILE A 360 -10.70 -27.08 11.39
CA ILE A 360 -10.35 -26.14 10.32
C ILE A 360 -11.31 -26.25 9.12
N GLU A 361 -11.85 -27.43 8.83
CA GLU A 361 -12.85 -27.60 7.78
C GLU A 361 -14.14 -26.82 8.09
N GLU A 362 -14.51 -26.73 9.37
CA GLU A 362 -15.74 -26.08 9.83
C GLU A 362 -15.56 -24.60 10.21
N GLY A 363 -14.47 -24.26 10.92
CA GLY A 363 -14.26 -22.95 11.56
C GLY A 363 -13.24 -22.04 10.88
N GLY A 364 -12.57 -22.51 9.81
CA GLY A 364 -11.49 -21.79 9.15
C GLY A 364 -10.16 -21.85 9.92
N LEU A 365 -9.07 -21.50 9.23
CA LEU A 365 -7.72 -21.53 9.80
C LEU A 365 -7.36 -20.17 10.42
N SER A 366 -6.91 -20.19 11.68
CA SER A 366 -6.33 -19.05 12.40
C SER A 366 -4.81 -19.24 12.55
N ASN A 367 -4.04 -18.16 12.66
CA ASN A 367 -2.62 -18.25 13.01
C ASN A 367 -2.40 -18.89 14.40
N THR A 368 -3.37 -18.74 15.31
CA THR A 368 -3.28 -19.36 16.65
C THR A 368 -3.40 -20.87 16.60
N THR A 369 -4.31 -21.41 15.78
CA THR A 369 -4.50 -22.86 15.63
C THR A 369 -3.32 -23.50 14.90
N LEU A 370 -2.72 -22.80 13.94
CA LEU A 370 -1.48 -23.24 13.28
C LEU A 370 -0.31 -23.30 14.27
N ARG A 371 -0.15 -22.27 15.11
CA ARG A 371 0.89 -22.27 16.15
C ARG A 371 0.70 -23.43 17.12
N GLN A 372 -0.53 -23.63 17.61
CA GLN A 372 -0.87 -24.77 18.48
C GLN A 372 -0.54 -26.13 17.82
N ALA A 373 -0.84 -26.30 16.53
CA ALA A 373 -0.49 -27.52 15.81
C ALA A 373 1.04 -27.73 15.75
N ASN A 374 1.81 -26.67 15.49
CA ASN A 374 3.27 -26.74 15.48
C ASN A 374 3.87 -27.02 16.87
N ASP A 375 3.35 -26.39 17.93
CA ASP A 375 3.79 -26.63 19.30
C ASP A 375 3.55 -28.11 19.69
N LEU A 376 2.39 -28.68 19.30
CA LEU A 376 2.09 -30.10 19.48
C LEU A 376 3.04 -31.01 18.69
N LEU A 377 3.50 -30.59 17.50
CA LEU A 377 4.50 -31.33 16.73
C LEU A 377 5.88 -31.30 17.41
N GLU A 378 6.27 -30.19 18.03
CA GLU A 378 7.49 -30.13 18.84
C GLU A 378 7.39 -31.06 20.05
N GLU A 379 6.26 -31.06 20.76
CA GLU A 379 5.99 -32.03 21.84
C GLU A 379 6.11 -33.48 21.35
N TYR A 380 5.59 -33.79 20.16
CA TYR A 380 5.69 -35.13 19.56
C TYR A 380 7.15 -35.56 19.33
N LYS A 381 8.01 -34.64 18.85
CA LYS A 381 9.44 -34.90 18.59
C LYS A 381 10.23 -35.15 19.87
N HIS A 382 9.84 -34.52 20.99
CA HIS A 382 10.51 -34.68 22.28
C HIS A 382 10.11 -35.95 23.04
N ILE A 383 9.05 -36.66 22.61
CA ILE A 383 8.69 -37.96 23.19
C ILE A 383 9.59 -39.07 22.64
N GLY A 384 10.08 -39.93 23.53
CA GLY A 384 10.95 -41.05 23.20
C GLY A 384 10.37 -42.05 22.17
N PRO A 385 11.19 -43.01 21.70
CA PRO A 385 10.78 -43.97 20.69
C PRO A 385 9.69 -44.92 21.21
N ALA A 386 8.77 -45.28 20.32
CA ALA A 386 7.76 -46.31 20.53
C ALA A 386 8.11 -47.57 19.72
N ALA A 387 7.24 -48.59 19.74
CA ALA A 387 7.38 -49.73 18.82
C ALA A 387 7.33 -49.24 17.36
N ARG A 388 8.25 -49.74 16.51
CA ARG A 388 8.50 -49.20 15.16
C ARG A 388 7.25 -49.18 14.27
N GLU A 389 6.51 -50.28 14.23
CA GLU A 389 5.28 -50.41 13.44
C GLU A 389 4.19 -49.41 13.87
N ALA A 390 4.01 -49.24 15.17
CA ALA A 390 3.01 -48.35 15.74
C ALA A 390 3.40 -46.87 15.56
N GLN A 391 4.69 -46.57 15.54
CA GLN A 391 5.21 -45.23 15.25
C GLN A 391 4.96 -44.84 13.79
N ASP A 392 5.17 -45.75 12.84
CA ASP A 392 4.93 -45.49 11.42
C ASP A 392 3.46 -45.20 11.12
N GLU A 393 2.53 -45.89 11.81
CA GLU A 393 1.09 -45.61 11.69
C GLU A 393 0.74 -44.22 12.25
N LEU A 394 1.20 -43.87 13.45
CA LEU A 394 0.97 -42.54 14.04
C LEU A 394 1.56 -41.43 13.18
N TRP A 395 2.74 -41.64 12.60
CA TRP A 395 3.38 -40.68 11.71
C TRP A 395 2.57 -40.45 10.43
N LYS A 396 2.03 -41.51 9.81
CA LYS A 396 1.16 -41.38 8.63
C LYS A 396 -0.08 -40.55 8.93
N ARG A 397 -0.72 -40.79 10.09
CA ARG A 397 -1.90 -40.01 10.54
C ARG A 397 -1.56 -38.55 10.81
N LEU A 398 -0.46 -38.30 11.51
CA LEU A 398 0.06 -36.96 11.78
C LEU A 398 0.29 -36.17 10.48
N LYS A 399 0.96 -36.80 9.51
CA LYS A 399 1.24 -36.19 8.21
C LYS A 399 -0.05 -35.85 7.46
N ALA A 400 -1.01 -36.78 7.42
CA ALA A 400 -2.29 -36.55 6.78
C ALA A 400 -3.06 -35.37 7.41
N ALA A 401 -3.04 -35.24 8.74
CA ALA A 401 -3.64 -34.11 9.44
C ALA A 401 -2.95 -32.77 9.07
N PHE A 402 -1.61 -32.73 9.06
CA PHE A 402 -0.86 -31.54 8.64
C PHE A 402 -1.05 -31.18 7.17
N ASP A 403 -1.18 -32.16 6.28
CA ASP A 403 -1.46 -31.94 4.87
C ASP A 403 -2.79 -31.17 4.71
N ILE A 404 -3.82 -31.50 5.49
CA ILE A 404 -5.10 -30.76 5.50
C ILE A 404 -4.89 -29.31 5.95
N ILE A 405 -4.17 -29.10 7.06
CA ILE A 405 -3.89 -27.76 7.62
C ILE A 405 -3.13 -26.89 6.59
N HIS A 406 -2.08 -27.43 5.99
CA HIS A 406 -1.27 -26.72 5.01
C HIS A 406 -2.03 -26.47 3.69
N ASN A 407 -2.84 -27.43 3.23
CA ASN A 407 -3.71 -27.24 2.07
C ASN A 407 -4.68 -26.07 2.30
N LYS A 408 -5.32 -26.01 3.48
CA LYS A 408 -6.22 -24.90 3.80
C LYS A 408 -5.50 -23.56 3.88
N ARG A 409 -4.28 -23.54 4.44
CA ARG A 409 -3.45 -22.32 4.46
C ARG A 409 -3.11 -21.84 3.06
N ARG A 410 -2.72 -22.75 2.17
CA ARG A 410 -2.44 -22.42 0.76
C ARG A 410 -3.66 -21.88 0.06
N GLU A 411 -4.84 -22.47 0.29
CA GLU A 411 -6.11 -21.99 -0.26
C GLU A 411 -6.45 -20.57 0.24
N GLN A 412 -6.40 -20.32 1.56
CA GLN A 412 -6.64 -18.99 2.12
C GLN A 412 -5.65 -17.95 1.58
N SER A 413 -4.38 -18.31 1.48
CA SER A 413 -3.36 -17.41 0.91
C SER A 413 -3.62 -17.14 -0.56
N ALA A 414 -4.01 -18.15 -1.36
CA ALA A 414 -4.35 -17.99 -2.76
C ALA A 414 -5.57 -17.09 -2.95
N GLN A 415 -6.65 -17.29 -2.17
CA GLN A 415 -7.84 -16.44 -2.20
C GLN A 415 -7.50 -15.00 -1.81
N THR A 416 -6.69 -14.81 -0.77
CA THR A 416 -6.25 -13.47 -0.34
C THR A 416 -5.42 -12.79 -1.42
N ASN A 417 -4.48 -13.51 -2.04
CA ASN A 417 -3.65 -12.99 -3.12
C ASN A 417 -4.50 -12.64 -4.35
N GLN A 418 -5.47 -13.50 -4.71
CA GLN A 418 -6.39 -13.24 -5.82
C GLN A 418 -7.22 -11.97 -5.58
N LEU A 419 -7.81 -11.81 -4.40
CA LEU A 419 -8.55 -10.59 -4.04
C LEU A 419 -7.65 -9.35 -4.09
N GLN A 420 -6.41 -9.45 -3.61
CA GLN A 420 -5.41 -8.39 -3.69
C GLN A 420 -5.06 -8.02 -5.13
N GLU A 421 -4.91 -9.01 -6.02
CA GLU A 421 -4.65 -8.82 -7.45
C GLU A 421 -5.85 -8.20 -8.19
N GLU A 422 -7.08 -8.63 -7.87
CA GLU A 422 -8.31 -8.04 -8.43
C GLU A 422 -8.46 -6.57 -8.02
N ILE A 423 -8.21 -6.26 -6.73
CA ILE A 423 -8.20 -4.88 -6.22
C ILE A 423 -7.09 -4.07 -6.88
N TYR A 424 -5.90 -4.65 -7.06
CA TYR A 424 -4.78 -4.03 -7.78
C TYR A 424 -5.16 -3.69 -9.23
N ALA A 425 -5.71 -4.65 -9.97
CA ALA A 425 -6.14 -4.45 -11.35
C ALA A 425 -7.25 -3.39 -11.45
N ALA A 426 -8.20 -3.36 -10.51
CA ALA A 426 -9.24 -2.35 -10.46
C ALA A 426 -8.68 -0.94 -10.24
N LYS A 427 -7.77 -0.76 -9.27
CA LYS A 427 -7.11 0.53 -9.02
C LYS A 427 -6.19 0.96 -10.15
N LEU A 428 -5.49 0.01 -10.79
CA LEU A 428 -4.68 0.29 -11.97
C LEU A 428 -5.53 0.85 -13.12
N ARG A 429 -6.70 0.25 -13.39
CA ARG A 429 -7.64 0.78 -14.38
C ARG A 429 -8.11 2.20 -14.07
N LEU A 430 -8.33 2.54 -12.79
CA LEU A 430 -8.68 3.91 -12.40
C LEU A 430 -7.54 4.90 -12.70
N VAL A 431 -6.29 4.51 -12.43
CA VAL A 431 -5.11 5.31 -12.76
C VAL A 431 -4.97 5.49 -14.27
N GLU A 432 -5.16 4.43 -15.06
CA GLU A 432 -5.14 4.50 -16.52
C GLU A 432 -6.24 5.39 -17.08
N ASN A 433 -7.45 5.31 -16.51
CA ASN A 433 -8.56 6.18 -16.86
C ASN A 433 -8.27 7.65 -16.51
N LEU A 434 -7.43 7.93 -15.51
CA LEU A 434 -7.08 9.29 -15.09
C LEU A 434 -6.03 9.94 -16.01
N LYS A 435 -5.14 9.16 -16.64
CA LYS A 435 -4.04 9.67 -17.49
C LYS A 435 -4.50 10.64 -18.61
N PRO A 436 -5.56 10.36 -19.39
CA PRO A 436 -6.00 11.25 -20.46
C PRO A 436 -6.44 12.66 -19.99
N TYR A 437 -6.85 12.80 -18.73
CA TYR A 437 -7.30 14.08 -18.19
C TYR A 437 -6.16 15.06 -17.91
N ILE A 438 -4.91 14.59 -17.87
CA ILE A 438 -3.74 15.44 -17.61
C ILE A 438 -3.37 16.26 -18.84
N GLU A 439 -3.50 15.67 -20.01
CA GLU A 439 -3.23 16.33 -21.30
C GLU A 439 -4.41 17.21 -21.75
N PHE A 440 -5.56 17.12 -21.05
CA PHE A 440 -6.72 17.94 -21.35
C PHE A 440 -6.47 19.40 -21.01
N ASN A 441 -6.60 20.27 -22.00
CA ASN A 441 -6.53 21.72 -21.85
C ASN A 441 -7.56 22.39 -22.76
N THR A 442 -8.48 23.17 -22.18
CA THR A 442 -9.47 23.94 -22.95
C THR A 442 -9.71 25.32 -22.34
N ASP A 443 -10.22 26.24 -23.15
CA ASP A 443 -10.52 27.62 -22.73
C ASP A 443 -11.92 27.78 -22.09
N SER A 444 -12.68 26.69 -22.00
CA SER A 444 -14.07 26.70 -21.55
C SER A 444 -14.21 26.29 -20.08
N ILE A 445 -14.75 27.20 -19.26
CA ILE A 445 -15.03 26.94 -17.84
C ILE A 445 -15.98 25.74 -17.65
N ASN A 446 -16.97 25.59 -18.54
CA ASN A 446 -17.97 24.52 -18.45
C ASN A 446 -17.35 23.14 -18.66
N GLU A 447 -16.39 23.04 -19.59
CA GLU A 447 -15.68 21.79 -19.86
C GLU A 447 -14.75 21.41 -18.70
N TRP A 448 -14.03 22.39 -18.14
CA TRP A 448 -13.25 22.19 -16.91
C TRP A 448 -14.10 21.69 -15.75
N ASN A 449 -15.31 22.23 -15.58
CA ASN A 449 -16.24 21.77 -14.53
C ASN A 449 -16.77 20.35 -14.80
N ALA A 450 -17.13 20.03 -16.05
CA ALA A 450 -17.56 18.68 -16.43
C ALA A 450 -16.45 17.65 -16.19
N LYS A 451 -15.22 17.95 -16.62
CA LYS A 451 -14.05 17.09 -16.42
C LYS A 451 -13.65 16.95 -14.96
N THR A 452 -13.78 18.02 -14.17
CA THR A 452 -13.60 17.94 -12.71
C THR A 452 -14.57 16.93 -12.10
N LYS A 453 -15.84 16.93 -12.52
CA LYS A 453 -16.86 15.99 -12.01
C LYS A 453 -16.51 14.53 -12.37
N GLU A 454 -16.03 14.28 -13.59
CA GLU A 454 -15.56 12.97 -14.02
C GLU A 454 -14.34 12.50 -13.18
N VAL A 455 -13.36 13.39 -12.95
CA VAL A 455 -12.18 13.10 -12.12
C VAL A 455 -12.57 12.84 -10.65
N MET A 456 -13.49 13.61 -10.08
CA MET A 456 -14.00 13.37 -8.73
C MET A 456 -14.74 12.02 -8.63
N ALA A 457 -15.49 11.62 -9.66
CA ALA A 457 -16.12 10.30 -9.68
C ALA A 457 -15.09 9.16 -9.67
N ILE A 458 -13.94 9.33 -10.35
CA ILE A 458 -12.81 8.38 -10.29
C ILE A 458 -12.21 8.34 -8.88
N GLN A 459 -12.07 9.50 -8.22
CA GLN A 459 -11.61 9.58 -6.82
C GLN A 459 -12.58 8.88 -5.85
N ASP A 460 -13.89 9.04 -6.05
CA ASP A 460 -14.90 8.35 -5.25
C ASP A 460 -14.83 6.83 -5.47
N GLN A 461 -14.63 6.38 -6.71
CA GLN A 461 -14.41 4.96 -7.02
C GLN A 461 -13.13 4.44 -6.36
N TRP A 462 -12.04 5.21 -6.36
CA TRP A 462 -10.80 4.86 -5.70
C TRP A 462 -10.99 4.66 -4.19
N ASN A 463 -11.74 5.57 -3.54
CA ASN A 463 -12.04 5.51 -2.11
C ASN A 463 -13.06 4.41 -1.76
N ALA A 464 -13.96 4.08 -2.69
CA ALA A 464 -14.94 3.01 -2.52
C ALA A 464 -14.31 1.62 -2.54
N ILE A 465 -13.20 1.44 -3.26
CA ILE A 465 -12.44 0.18 -3.28
C ILE A 465 -11.67 0.04 -1.96
N LYS A 466 -12.30 -0.64 -1.00
CA LYS A 466 -11.73 -1.02 0.29
C LYS A 466 -11.03 -2.38 0.20
N GLY A 467 -9.86 -2.50 0.82
CA GLY A 467 -9.14 -3.77 0.95
C GLY A 467 -7.63 -3.58 0.92
N ALA A 468 -6.92 -4.57 1.45
CA ALA A 468 -5.47 -4.62 1.38
C ALA A 468 -5.02 -4.89 -0.07
N MET A 469 -3.90 -4.30 -0.46
CA MET A 469 -3.25 -4.47 -1.76
C MET A 469 -1.81 -4.97 -1.51
N PRO A 470 -1.14 -5.60 -2.49
CA PRO A 470 0.27 -5.98 -2.30
C PRO A 470 1.10 -4.74 -1.95
N LYS A 471 1.85 -4.78 -0.85
CA LYS A 471 2.46 -3.59 -0.22
C LYS A 471 3.33 -2.78 -1.17
N GLU A 472 4.19 -3.43 -1.96
CA GLU A 472 5.07 -2.75 -2.91
C GLU A 472 4.28 -2.08 -4.04
N LYS A 473 3.51 -2.89 -4.78
CA LYS A 473 2.77 -2.42 -5.94
C LYS A 473 1.69 -1.39 -5.59
N GLY A 474 1.12 -1.47 -4.38
CA GLY A 474 0.10 -0.55 -3.91
C GLY A 474 0.62 0.84 -3.57
N LYS A 475 1.86 0.93 -3.06
CA LYS A 475 2.51 2.23 -2.81
C LYS A 475 2.72 3.00 -4.10
N ASP A 476 3.20 2.31 -5.14
CA ASP A 476 3.45 2.92 -6.46
C ASP A 476 2.15 3.39 -7.12
N ILE A 477 1.10 2.55 -7.19
CA ILE A 477 -0.17 2.98 -7.80
C ILE A 477 -0.80 4.13 -7.02
N SER A 478 -0.74 4.12 -5.68
CA SER A 478 -1.29 5.22 -4.88
C SER A 478 -0.53 6.52 -5.14
N ARG A 479 0.82 6.48 -5.16
CA ARG A 479 1.65 7.63 -5.51
C ARG A 479 1.29 8.15 -6.90
N ASP A 480 1.18 7.26 -7.87
CA ASP A 480 0.83 7.62 -9.24
C ASP A 480 -0.56 8.26 -9.29
N PHE A 481 -1.58 7.64 -8.68
CA PHE A 481 -2.95 8.17 -8.63
C PHE A 481 -3.00 9.60 -8.07
N TRP A 482 -2.43 9.83 -6.88
CA TRP A 482 -2.44 11.14 -6.25
C TRP A 482 -1.55 12.15 -6.99
N GLY A 483 -0.46 11.70 -7.60
CA GLY A 483 0.40 12.54 -8.45
C GLY A 483 -0.31 13.02 -9.72
N LEU A 484 -1.04 12.13 -10.38
CA LEU A 484 -1.88 12.46 -11.54
C LEU A 484 -3.01 13.41 -11.14
N LEU A 485 -3.68 13.15 -10.00
CA LEU A 485 -4.75 14.00 -9.47
C LEU A 485 -4.25 15.41 -9.15
N LYS A 486 -3.11 15.52 -8.43
CA LYS A 486 -2.46 16.79 -8.11
C LYS A 486 -2.12 17.57 -9.39
N THR A 487 -1.61 16.88 -10.41
CA THR A 487 -1.28 17.50 -11.70
C THR A 487 -2.52 18.06 -12.40
N PHE A 488 -3.64 17.33 -12.39
CA PHE A 488 -4.90 17.81 -12.96
C PHE A 488 -5.42 19.07 -12.26
N PHE A 489 -5.44 19.09 -10.93
CA PHE A 489 -5.89 20.27 -10.17
C PHE A 489 -4.93 21.45 -10.30
N ARG A 490 -3.63 21.23 -10.42
CA ARG A 490 -2.67 22.29 -10.77
C ARG A 490 -2.97 22.91 -12.13
N ASN A 491 -3.16 22.11 -13.17
CA ASN A 491 -3.49 22.61 -14.52
C ASN A 491 -4.79 23.42 -14.53
N LYS A 492 -5.79 22.97 -13.75
CA LYS A 492 -7.03 23.71 -13.53
C LYS A 492 -6.78 25.03 -12.81
N GLY A 493 -6.02 25.03 -11.71
CA GLY A 493 -5.64 26.22 -10.97
C GLY A 493 -4.95 27.25 -11.88
N ASP A 494 -4.00 26.79 -12.71
CA ASP A 494 -3.30 27.63 -13.69
C ASP A 494 -4.26 28.24 -14.72
N PHE A 495 -5.27 27.49 -15.19
CA PHE A 495 -6.30 28.01 -16.09
C PHE A 495 -7.13 29.12 -15.44
N PHE A 496 -7.64 28.90 -14.23
CA PHE A 496 -8.43 29.91 -13.51
C PHE A 496 -7.59 31.13 -13.11
N ALA A 497 -6.32 30.93 -12.74
CA ALA A 497 -5.38 32.02 -12.46
C ALA A 497 -5.13 32.88 -13.71
N LYS A 498 -4.93 32.26 -14.88
CA LYS A 498 -4.81 32.98 -16.16
C LYS A 498 -6.08 33.75 -16.51
N LEU A 499 -7.25 33.13 -16.33
CA LEU A 499 -8.53 33.76 -16.61
C LEU A 499 -8.77 34.97 -15.70
N GLU A 500 -8.43 34.86 -14.41
CA GLU A 500 -8.58 35.96 -13.47
C GLU A 500 -7.57 37.08 -13.74
N ALA A 501 -6.32 36.74 -14.09
CA ALA A 501 -5.34 37.73 -14.53
C ALA A 501 -5.81 38.52 -15.78
N GLN A 502 -6.41 37.85 -16.76
CA GLN A 502 -7.02 38.51 -17.92
C GLN A 502 -8.19 39.43 -17.52
N ARG A 503 -9.02 39.01 -16.56
CA ARG A 503 -10.11 39.84 -16.03
C ARG A 503 -9.57 41.06 -15.30
N GLU A 504 -8.51 40.92 -14.49
CA GLU A 504 -7.83 42.05 -13.85
C GLU A 504 -7.19 43.01 -14.85
N GLU A 505 -6.61 42.51 -15.94
CA GLU A 505 -6.08 43.35 -17.01
C GLU A 505 -7.21 44.12 -17.71
N ASN A 506 -8.34 43.45 -18.01
CA ASN A 506 -9.54 44.08 -18.53
C ASN A 506 -10.11 45.13 -17.55
N LEU A 507 -10.07 44.87 -16.24
CA LEU A 507 -10.45 45.82 -15.19
C LEU A 507 -9.59 47.09 -15.28
N LYS A 508 -8.27 46.95 -15.32
CA LYS A 508 -7.33 48.08 -15.45
C LYS A 508 -7.58 48.88 -16.73
N ALA A 509 -7.79 48.19 -17.86
CA ALA A 509 -8.12 48.85 -19.13
C ALA A 509 -9.44 49.64 -19.05
N LYS A 510 -10.48 49.08 -18.43
CA LYS A 510 -11.76 49.78 -18.24
C LYS A 510 -11.67 50.94 -17.25
N ILE A 511 -10.87 50.83 -16.20
CA ILE A 511 -10.57 51.96 -15.29
C ILE A 511 -9.91 53.10 -16.07
N ALA A 512 -8.90 52.80 -16.89
CA ALA A 512 -8.21 53.80 -17.69
C ALA A 512 -9.16 54.51 -18.69
N LEU A 513 -10.13 53.78 -19.27
CA LEU A 513 -11.17 54.39 -20.11
C LEU A 513 -12.08 55.34 -19.30
N CYS A 514 -12.48 54.97 -18.08
CA CYS A 514 -13.25 55.86 -17.21
C CYS A 514 -12.48 57.17 -16.94
N GLU A 515 -11.20 57.07 -16.60
CA GLU A 515 -10.34 58.24 -16.34
C GLU A 515 -10.17 59.12 -17.60
N GLN A 516 -10.05 58.51 -18.77
CA GLN A 516 -10.00 59.24 -20.04
C GLN A 516 -11.32 59.98 -20.34
N VAL A 517 -12.48 59.37 -20.07
CA VAL A 517 -13.76 60.09 -20.25
C VAL A 517 -13.93 61.19 -19.19
N GLU A 518 -13.56 60.94 -17.94
CA GLU A 518 -13.62 61.92 -16.85
C GLU A 518 -12.74 63.15 -17.13
N THR A 519 -11.53 62.96 -17.67
CA THR A 519 -10.66 64.06 -18.09
C THR A 519 -11.25 64.87 -19.25
N LEU A 520 -11.92 64.22 -20.21
CA LEU A 520 -12.65 64.91 -21.28
C LEU A 520 -13.85 65.70 -20.74
N VAL A 521 -14.59 65.16 -19.76
CA VAL A 521 -15.67 65.88 -19.06
C VAL A 521 -15.13 67.12 -18.36
N ALA A 522 -14.03 66.98 -17.62
CA ALA A 522 -13.39 68.07 -16.87
C ALA A 522 -12.85 69.20 -17.78
N SER A 523 -12.52 68.89 -19.03
CA SER A 523 -12.06 69.90 -19.99
C SER A 523 -13.16 70.87 -20.45
N GLU A 524 -14.43 70.53 -20.23
CA GLU A 524 -15.63 71.26 -20.69
C GLU A 524 -15.64 71.63 -22.19
N ASP A 525 -14.78 71.01 -23.00
CA ASP A 525 -14.72 71.19 -24.45
C ASP A 525 -15.64 70.18 -25.13
N TYR A 526 -16.74 70.67 -25.70
CA TYR A 526 -17.74 69.87 -26.40
C TYR A 526 -17.63 69.95 -27.93
N SER A 527 -16.42 70.22 -28.43
CA SER A 527 -16.10 70.21 -29.86
C SER A 527 -16.38 68.85 -30.51
N ALA A 528 -16.46 68.85 -31.84
CA ALA A 528 -16.64 67.64 -32.63
C ALA A 528 -15.53 66.60 -32.36
N SER A 529 -14.28 67.06 -32.24
CA SER A 529 -13.14 66.17 -31.97
C SER A 529 -13.24 65.46 -30.61
N PHE A 530 -13.66 66.15 -29.56
CA PHE A 530 -13.83 65.56 -28.23
C PHE A 530 -15.04 64.60 -28.21
N THR A 531 -16.10 64.94 -28.94
CA THR A 531 -17.25 64.04 -29.11
C THR A 531 -16.84 62.74 -29.80
N ASP A 532 -16.06 62.83 -30.88
CA ASP A 532 -15.60 61.65 -31.62
C ASP A 532 -14.70 60.75 -30.75
N LYS A 533 -13.84 61.35 -29.91
CA LYS A 533 -13.04 60.61 -28.93
C LYS A 533 -13.91 59.89 -27.90
N VAL A 534 -14.91 60.53 -27.31
CA VAL A 534 -15.82 59.86 -26.35
C VAL A 534 -16.57 58.70 -27.02
N VAL A 535 -16.99 58.86 -28.28
CA VAL A 535 -17.64 57.79 -29.06
C VAL A 535 -16.66 56.64 -29.34
N GLU A 536 -15.39 56.94 -29.63
CA GLU A 536 -14.33 55.94 -29.79
C GLU A 536 -14.08 55.18 -28.48
N LEU A 537 -14.02 55.88 -27.34
CA LEU A 537 -13.90 55.26 -26.02
C LEU A 537 -15.09 54.36 -25.66
N GLN A 538 -16.31 54.71 -26.08
CA GLN A 538 -17.47 53.83 -25.96
C GLN A 538 -17.38 52.58 -26.84
N LYS A 539 -16.74 52.68 -28.01
CA LYS A 539 -16.49 51.52 -28.88
C LYS A 539 -15.43 50.60 -28.26
N THR A 540 -14.32 51.16 -27.78
CA THR A 540 -13.25 50.39 -27.12
C THR A 540 -13.74 49.72 -25.84
N TRP A 541 -14.61 50.38 -25.07
CA TRP A 541 -15.27 49.78 -23.90
C TRP A 541 -16.02 48.48 -24.24
N LYS A 542 -16.73 48.45 -25.38
CA LYS A 542 -17.48 47.27 -25.83
C LYS A 542 -16.58 46.14 -26.33
N THR A 543 -15.36 46.45 -26.75
CA THR A 543 -14.39 45.45 -27.21
C THR A 543 -13.58 44.84 -26.06
N ILE A 544 -13.45 45.52 -24.92
CA ILE A 544 -12.76 44.96 -23.75
C ILE A 544 -13.63 43.87 -23.12
N GLY A 545 -13.00 42.74 -22.82
CA GLY A 545 -13.66 41.54 -22.31
C GLY A 545 -14.28 41.67 -20.91
N HIS A 546 -14.57 40.53 -20.30
CA HIS A 546 -15.15 40.48 -18.97
C HIS A 546 -14.16 40.92 -17.88
N VAL A 547 -14.72 41.42 -16.80
CA VAL A 547 -14.07 42.04 -15.64
C VAL A 547 -14.47 41.21 -14.41
N PRO A 548 -13.72 41.22 -13.29
CA PRO A 548 -14.12 40.49 -12.09
C PRO A 548 -15.55 40.89 -11.67
N GLU A 549 -16.39 39.89 -11.37
CA GLU A 549 -17.84 40.07 -11.20
C GLU A 549 -18.14 41.11 -10.12
N LYS A 550 -17.37 41.12 -9.03
CA LYS A 550 -17.47 42.09 -7.90
C LYS A 550 -17.34 43.56 -8.33
N MET A 551 -16.64 43.84 -9.43
CA MET A 551 -16.33 45.21 -9.89
C MET A 551 -17.04 45.59 -11.18
N LYS A 552 -17.64 44.62 -11.88
CA LYS A 552 -18.28 44.79 -13.19
C LYS A 552 -19.31 45.92 -13.21
N ASP A 553 -20.27 45.90 -12.27
CA ASP A 553 -21.35 46.90 -12.23
C ASP A 553 -20.84 48.29 -11.83
N LYS A 554 -19.96 48.34 -10.82
CA LYS A 554 -19.37 49.60 -10.33
C LYS A 554 -18.63 50.37 -11.42
N ILE A 555 -17.81 49.68 -12.22
CA ILE A 555 -17.06 50.36 -13.29
C ILE A 555 -17.98 50.72 -14.46
N TYR A 556 -18.95 49.87 -14.79
CA TYR A 556 -19.93 50.20 -15.81
C TYR A 556 -20.74 51.46 -15.46
N GLU A 557 -21.21 51.57 -14.22
CA GLU A 557 -21.91 52.76 -13.73
C GLU A 557 -21.01 54.00 -13.77
N ARG A 558 -19.74 53.89 -13.34
CA ARG A 558 -18.77 54.99 -13.41
C ARG A 558 -18.55 55.46 -14.85
N PHE A 559 -18.33 54.54 -15.79
CA PHE A 559 -18.14 54.85 -17.20
C PHE A 559 -19.37 55.50 -17.82
N LYS A 560 -20.55 54.93 -17.55
CA LYS A 560 -21.83 55.45 -18.04
C LYS A 560 -22.09 56.84 -17.51
N LYS A 561 -21.89 57.07 -16.21
CA LYS A 561 -22.06 58.38 -15.59
C LYS A 561 -21.16 59.44 -16.24
N ALA A 562 -19.87 59.14 -16.45
CA ALA A 562 -18.95 60.05 -17.11
C ALA A 562 -19.36 60.36 -18.57
N CYS A 563 -19.81 59.35 -19.31
CA CYS A 563 -20.36 59.57 -20.66
C CYS A 563 -21.62 60.44 -20.64
N ASP A 564 -22.57 60.15 -19.75
CA ASP A 564 -23.81 60.88 -19.61
C ASP A 564 -23.56 62.35 -19.22
N GLU A 565 -22.60 62.60 -18.32
CA GLU A 565 -22.16 63.96 -17.96
C GLU A 565 -21.62 64.73 -19.16
N PHE A 566 -20.79 64.10 -20.01
CA PHE A 566 -20.28 64.74 -21.24
C PHE A 566 -21.41 65.14 -22.20
N PHE A 567 -22.32 64.21 -22.51
CA PHE A 567 -23.40 64.49 -23.47
C PHE A 567 -24.47 65.41 -22.89
N ASN A 568 -24.74 65.35 -21.59
CA ASN A 568 -25.63 66.29 -20.92
C ASN A 568 -25.03 67.71 -20.90
N GLY A 569 -23.73 67.85 -20.64
CA GLY A 569 -23.02 69.13 -20.74
C GLY A 569 -23.06 69.71 -22.16
N LYS A 570 -22.84 68.86 -23.18
CA LYS A 570 -22.99 69.26 -24.59
C LYS A 570 -24.41 69.72 -24.92
N ARG A 571 -25.43 68.97 -24.46
CA ARG A 571 -26.84 69.34 -24.65
C ARG A 571 -27.17 70.63 -23.92
N ALA A 572 -26.67 70.83 -22.71
CA ALA A 572 -26.86 72.05 -21.94
C ALA A 572 -26.24 73.27 -22.64
N LYS A 573 -25.01 73.17 -23.17
CA LYS A 573 -24.41 74.24 -23.98
C LYS A 573 -25.19 74.49 -25.28
N GLY A 574 -25.67 73.43 -25.94
CA GLY A 574 -26.54 73.56 -27.12
C GLY A 574 -27.85 74.28 -26.80
N ASN A 575 -28.52 73.89 -25.71
CA ASN A 575 -29.76 74.51 -25.25
C ASN A 575 -29.55 75.96 -24.79
N ALA A 576 -28.43 76.28 -24.14
CA ALA A 576 -28.10 77.65 -23.74
C ALA A 576 -27.95 78.56 -24.98
N ILE A 577 -27.27 78.07 -26.02
CA ILE A 577 -27.14 78.77 -27.30
C ILE A 577 -28.52 78.92 -27.98
N GLU A 578 -29.38 77.90 -27.92
CA GLU A 578 -30.73 77.97 -28.49
C GLU A 578 -31.62 78.96 -27.73
N LEU A 579 -31.54 79.01 -26.40
CA LEU A 579 -32.23 80.01 -25.58
C LEU A 579 -31.73 81.43 -25.85
N GLU A 580 -30.42 81.62 -26.03
CA GLU A 580 -29.85 82.90 -26.46
C GLU A 580 -30.40 83.32 -27.83
N TYR A 581 -30.53 82.37 -28.76
CA TYR A 581 -31.15 82.64 -30.06
C TYR A 581 -32.64 82.99 -29.93
N GLU A 582 -33.40 82.26 -29.11
CA GLU A 582 -34.81 82.56 -28.85
C GLU A 582 -35.00 83.94 -28.21
N GLU A 583 -34.11 84.35 -27.31
CA GLU A 583 -34.16 85.69 -26.71
C GLU A 583 -33.83 86.78 -27.75
N ASN A 584 -32.82 86.54 -28.60
CA ASN A 584 -32.53 87.41 -29.75
C ASN A 584 -33.72 87.50 -30.73
N LEU A 585 -34.48 86.41 -30.91
CA LEU A 585 -35.70 86.39 -31.72
C LEU A 585 -36.77 87.31 -31.12
N LYS A 586 -37.03 87.23 -29.82
CA LYS A 586 -38.01 88.09 -29.13
C LYS A 586 -37.65 89.56 -29.28
N GLN A 587 -36.37 89.91 -29.09
CA GLN A 587 -35.91 91.29 -29.26
C GLN A 587 -36.12 91.79 -30.69
N LYS A 588 -35.81 90.96 -31.71
CA LYS A 588 -36.07 91.33 -33.11
C LYS A 588 -37.56 91.44 -33.44
N ILE A 589 -38.41 90.62 -32.83
CA ILE A 589 -39.88 90.71 -32.96
C ILE A 589 -40.38 92.02 -32.34
N ALA A 590 -39.92 92.38 -31.14
CA ALA A 590 -40.31 93.62 -30.46
C ALA A 590 -39.99 94.86 -31.31
N ILE A 591 -38.80 94.90 -31.93
CA ILE A 591 -38.43 95.99 -32.86
C ILE A 591 -39.38 96.03 -34.08
N CYS A 592 -39.73 94.87 -34.65
CA CYS A 592 -40.70 94.84 -35.76
C CYS A 592 -42.06 95.39 -35.33
N GLU A 593 -42.53 95.04 -34.14
CA GLU A 593 -43.81 95.50 -33.58
C GLU A 593 -43.81 97.00 -33.27
N GLU A 594 -42.72 97.55 -32.75
CA GLU A 594 -42.55 98.98 -32.56
C GLU A 594 -42.60 99.75 -33.89
N ILE A 595 -41.92 99.25 -34.93
CA ILE A 595 -41.95 99.86 -36.28
C ILE A 595 -43.37 99.78 -36.86
N GLU A 596 -44.05 98.64 -36.74
CA GLU A 596 -45.44 98.46 -37.20
C GLU A 596 -46.41 99.39 -36.47
N ALA A 597 -46.23 99.58 -35.15
CA ALA A 597 -47.05 100.47 -34.34
C ALA A 597 -46.85 101.94 -34.72
N LEU A 598 -45.59 102.38 -34.91
CA LEU A 598 -45.27 103.73 -35.36
C LEU A 598 -45.74 104.00 -36.80
N ALA A 599 -45.70 102.99 -37.66
CA ALA A 599 -46.26 103.08 -39.01
C ALA A 599 -47.78 103.29 -39.00
N LYS A 600 -48.51 102.68 -38.03
CA LYS A 600 -49.97 102.85 -37.86
C LYS A 600 -50.34 104.18 -37.20
N SER A 601 -49.53 104.70 -36.29
CA SER A 601 -49.80 105.96 -35.58
C SER A 601 -49.51 107.21 -36.42
N GLY A 602 -48.83 107.05 -37.57
CA GLY A 602 -48.52 108.14 -38.49
C GLY A 602 -47.28 108.96 -38.11
N ASP A 603 -46.59 108.65 -37.01
CA ASP A 603 -45.33 109.28 -36.59
C ASP A 603 -44.15 108.69 -37.38
N THR A 604 -44.06 109.09 -38.64
CA THR A 604 -43.17 108.49 -39.65
C THR A 604 -41.98 109.40 -39.97
N GLN A 605 -41.22 109.75 -38.93
CA GLN A 605 -39.97 110.50 -39.07
C GLN A 605 -38.85 109.59 -39.58
N LEU A 606 -38.27 109.90 -40.75
CA LEU A 606 -37.22 109.09 -41.37
C LEU A 606 -35.94 108.94 -40.53
N GLY A 607 -35.67 109.84 -39.57
CA GLY A 607 -34.51 109.73 -38.68
C GLY A 607 -34.52 108.44 -37.85
N LYS A 608 -35.70 108.07 -37.31
CA LYS A 608 -35.90 106.87 -36.48
C LYS A 608 -35.69 105.56 -37.26
N LEU A 609 -35.86 105.58 -38.59
CA LEU A 609 -35.66 104.40 -39.44
C LEU A 609 -34.20 103.93 -39.44
N SER A 610 -33.24 104.86 -39.40
CA SER A 610 -31.82 104.52 -39.34
C SER A 610 -31.44 103.88 -37.99
N GLU A 611 -32.07 104.34 -36.91
CA GLU A 611 -31.89 103.82 -35.55
C GLU A 611 -32.46 102.39 -35.42
N PHE A 612 -33.66 102.14 -35.94
CA PHE A 612 -34.24 100.79 -35.94
C PHE A 612 -33.43 99.79 -36.78
N LYS A 613 -32.88 100.21 -37.93
CA LYS A 613 -31.95 99.39 -38.72
C LYS A 613 -30.66 99.08 -37.94
N ALA A 614 -30.12 100.03 -37.19
CA ALA A 614 -28.94 99.80 -36.36
C ALA A 614 -29.23 98.83 -35.21
N GLN A 615 -30.36 99.01 -34.50
CA GLN A 615 -30.76 98.16 -33.38
C GLN A 615 -31.04 96.72 -33.83
N TYR A 616 -31.73 96.51 -34.96
CA TYR A 616 -32.01 95.18 -35.49
C TYR A 616 -30.74 94.42 -35.91
N ASN A 617 -29.78 95.11 -36.52
CA ASN A 617 -28.50 94.51 -36.94
C ASN A 617 -27.53 94.28 -35.77
N ALA A 618 -27.66 95.04 -34.67
CA ALA A 618 -26.88 94.84 -33.47
C ALA A 618 -27.29 93.56 -32.71
N ILE A 619 -28.54 93.11 -32.84
CA ILE A 619 -29.00 91.85 -32.24
C ILE A 619 -28.42 90.68 -33.04
N GLY A 620 -27.83 89.74 -32.29
CA GLY A 620 -27.13 88.57 -32.81
C GLY A 620 -28.00 87.57 -33.57
N PHE A 621 -27.53 86.33 -33.60
CA PHE A 621 -28.16 85.27 -34.39
C PHE A 621 -29.50 84.82 -33.79
N VAL A 622 -30.40 84.36 -34.65
CA VAL A 622 -31.80 83.99 -34.39
C VAL A 622 -31.97 82.51 -34.77
N PRO A 623 -32.95 81.76 -34.21
CA PRO A 623 -33.14 80.37 -34.58
C PRO A 623 -33.30 80.24 -36.09
N ARG A 624 -32.53 79.34 -36.71
CA ARG A 624 -32.41 79.22 -38.18
C ARG A 624 -33.75 79.12 -38.90
N LYS A 625 -34.75 78.50 -38.26
CA LYS A 625 -36.10 78.36 -38.80
C LYS A 625 -36.83 79.69 -38.94
N GLU A 626 -36.66 80.59 -37.97
CA GLU A 626 -37.36 81.88 -37.93
C GLU A 626 -36.56 83.03 -38.53
N MET A 627 -35.28 82.80 -38.85
CA MET A 627 -34.38 83.80 -39.43
C MET A 627 -34.96 84.49 -40.68
N GLN A 628 -35.52 83.72 -41.62
CA GLN A 628 -36.10 84.29 -42.84
C GLN A 628 -37.44 84.99 -42.58
N ASN A 629 -38.26 84.44 -41.71
CA ASN A 629 -39.57 85.01 -41.35
C ASN A 629 -39.41 86.36 -40.66
N ILE A 630 -38.50 86.46 -39.69
CA ILE A 630 -38.27 87.70 -38.96
C ILE A 630 -37.65 88.77 -39.85
N GLN A 631 -36.78 88.38 -40.78
CA GLN A 631 -36.16 89.30 -41.72
C GLN A 631 -37.18 89.84 -42.73
N ARG A 632 -38.08 89.00 -43.22
CA ARG A 632 -39.21 89.44 -44.05
C ARG A 632 -40.14 90.37 -43.28
N ARG A 633 -40.54 90.01 -42.06
CA ARG A 633 -41.41 90.84 -41.20
C ARG A 633 -40.78 92.21 -40.93
N PHE A 634 -39.48 92.27 -40.66
CA PHE A 634 -38.77 93.53 -40.47
C PHE A 634 -38.82 94.44 -41.69
N VAL A 635 -38.62 93.87 -42.88
CA VAL A 635 -38.68 94.66 -44.12
C VAL A 635 -40.10 95.05 -44.50
N ASP A 636 -41.10 94.22 -44.24
CA ASP A 636 -42.50 94.60 -44.41
C ASP A 636 -42.91 95.72 -43.44
N ALA A 637 -42.43 95.69 -42.20
CA ALA A 637 -42.61 96.74 -41.21
C ALA A 637 -41.96 98.05 -41.67
N ILE A 638 -40.70 97.99 -42.14
CA ILE A 638 -39.99 99.15 -42.72
C ILE A 638 -40.71 99.68 -43.96
N ASN A 639 -41.16 98.81 -44.86
CA ASN A 639 -41.86 99.22 -46.08
C ASN A 639 -43.19 99.92 -45.77
N SER A 640 -43.88 99.46 -44.72
CA SER A 640 -45.08 100.11 -44.20
C SER A 640 -44.76 101.50 -43.61
N PHE A 641 -43.66 101.60 -42.83
CA PHE A 641 -43.17 102.86 -42.27
C PHE A 641 -42.77 103.88 -43.37
N VAL A 642 -42.06 103.43 -44.42
CA VAL A 642 -41.65 104.26 -45.57
C VAL A 642 -42.86 104.74 -46.38
N LYS A 643 -43.87 103.88 -46.61
CA LYS A 643 -45.11 104.27 -47.32
C LYS A 643 -45.88 105.36 -46.55
N GLY A 644 -45.95 105.24 -45.23
CA GLY A 644 -46.63 106.20 -44.35
C GLY A 644 -45.95 107.57 -44.20
N SER A 645 -44.65 107.68 -44.48
CA SER A 645 -43.87 108.92 -44.34
C SER A 645 -44.43 110.10 -45.14
N THR A 646 -44.62 111.25 -44.50
CA THR A 646 -45.02 112.50 -45.18
C THR A 646 -43.77 113.36 -45.44
N GLY A 647 -43.43 113.59 -46.71
CA GLY A 647 -42.26 114.39 -47.10
C GLY A 647 -41.43 113.89 -48.27
N ILE A 648 -41.76 112.72 -48.85
CA ILE A 648 -41.01 112.10 -49.96
C ILE A 648 -41.92 111.93 -51.19
N SER A 649 -41.37 112.20 -52.38
CA SER A 649 -42.04 111.96 -53.67
C SER A 649 -42.41 110.48 -53.85
N GLY A 650 -43.55 110.18 -54.49
CA GLY A 650 -44.01 108.80 -54.72
C GLY A 650 -42.95 107.89 -55.37
N ALA A 651 -42.16 108.44 -56.30
CA ALA A 651 -41.08 107.71 -56.96
C ALA A 651 -39.91 107.34 -56.02
N GLU A 652 -39.62 108.17 -55.03
CA GLU A 652 -38.52 107.96 -54.08
C GLU A 652 -38.92 107.02 -52.94
N LYS A 653 -40.22 106.97 -52.59
CA LYS A 653 -40.79 105.92 -51.73
C LYS A 653 -40.72 104.55 -52.39
N GLU A 654 -41.10 104.44 -53.67
CA GLU A 654 -40.98 103.18 -54.43
C GLU A 654 -39.53 102.70 -54.50
N LYS A 655 -38.58 103.62 -54.68
CA LYS A 655 -37.15 103.33 -54.70
C LYS A 655 -36.66 102.73 -53.37
N MET A 656 -37.01 103.34 -52.24
CA MET A 656 -36.60 102.84 -50.92
C MET A 656 -37.24 101.47 -50.59
N VAL A 657 -38.51 101.28 -50.95
CA VAL A 657 -39.20 99.99 -50.78
C VAL A 657 -38.51 98.89 -51.61
N LEU A 658 -38.15 99.19 -52.86
CA LEU A 658 -37.42 98.26 -53.73
C LEU A 658 -36.02 97.94 -53.17
N GLN A 659 -35.30 98.93 -52.66
CA GLN A 659 -34.00 98.73 -52.02
C GLN A 659 -34.08 97.82 -50.79
N ASN A 660 -35.08 98.02 -49.92
CA ASN A 660 -35.27 97.17 -48.74
C ASN A 660 -35.70 95.75 -49.14
N GLU A 661 -36.57 95.60 -50.13
CA GLU A 661 -37.00 94.29 -50.64
C GLU A 661 -35.84 93.49 -51.22
N VAL A 662 -34.96 94.16 -51.97
CA VAL A 662 -33.73 93.57 -52.52
C VAL A 662 -32.74 93.19 -51.41
N GLU A 663 -32.65 93.96 -50.33
CA GLU A 663 -31.82 93.64 -49.15
C GLU A 663 -32.25 92.33 -48.45
N VAL A 664 -33.56 92.00 -48.42
CA VAL A 664 -34.06 90.71 -47.89
C VAL A 664 -33.63 89.55 -48.76
N VAL A 665 -33.79 89.71 -50.07
CA VAL A 665 -33.57 88.64 -51.04
C VAL A 665 -32.08 88.32 -51.16
N THR A 666 -31.21 89.32 -51.05
CA THR A 666 -29.74 89.14 -51.06
C THR A 666 -29.19 88.52 -49.79
N LYS A 667 -29.73 88.88 -48.62
CA LYS A 667 -29.34 88.29 -47.32
C LYS A 667 -30.05 86.95 -47.02
N GLY A 668 -31.04 86.56 -47.82
CA GLY A 668 -31.73 85.27 -47.75
C GLY A 668 -30.91 84.13 -48.36
N ASP A 669 -31.02 82.94 -47.78
CA ASP A 669 -30.28 81.75 -48.21
C ASP A 669 -30.56 81.36 -49.68
N LYS A 670 -29.49 81.00 -50.42
CA LYS A 670 -29.27 80.46 -51.80
C LYS A 670 -30.33 80.56 -52.93
N GLY A 671 -31.60 80.85 -52.67
CA GLY A 671 -32.68 81.02 -53.63
C GLY A 671 -32.96 82.46 -54.04
N GLY A 672 -32.40 83.45 -53.32
CA GLY A 672 -32.67 84.86 -53.60
C GLY A 672 -32.16 85.36 -54.96
N SER A 673 -31.02 84.85 -55.42
CA SER A 673 -30.49 85.18 -56.75
C SER A 673 -31.46 84.84 -57.89
N LYS A 674 -32.15 83.68 -57.83
CA LYS A 674 -33.14 83.32 -58.87
C LYS A 674 -34.36 84.24 -58.90
N GLU A 675 -34.77 84.80 -57.76
CA GLU A 675 -35.88 85.74 -57.72
C GLU A 675 -35.47 87.13 -58.22
N LEU A 676 -34.24 87.56 -57.91
CA LEU A 676 -33.64 88.77 -58.48
C LEU A 676 -33.47 88.63 -60.00
N ASP A 677 -32.94 87.51 -60.49
CA ASP A 677 -32.79 87.23 -61.92
C ASP A 677 -34.14 87.25 -62.67
N LYS A 678 -35.21 86.71 -62.05
CA LYS A 678 -36.56 86.75 -62.63
C LYS A 678 -37.07 88.19 -62.72
N LYS A 679 -36.95 88.96 -61.64
CA LYS A 679 -37.36 90.38 -61.61
C LYS A 679 -36.54 91.22 -62.59
N GLU A 680 -35.24 90.94 -62.69
CA GLU A 680 -34.34 91.56 -63.66
C GLU A 680 -34.77 91.25 -65.10
N ASN A 681 -35.01 89.98 -65.42
CA ASN A 681 -35.45 89.55 -66.74
C ASN A 681 -36.85 90.06 -67.09
N ASP A 682 -37.75 90.20 -66.12
CA ASP A 682 -39.07 90.83 -66.32
C ASP A 682 -38.95 92.31 -66.67
N ILE A 683 -38.09 93.04 -65.95
CA ILE A 683 -37.83 94.45 -66.24
C ILE A 683 -37.15 94.61 -67.60
N ARG A 684 -36.14 93.78 -67.93
CA ARG A 684 -35.50 93.76 -69.25
C ARG A 684 -36.48 93.46 -70.38
N ARG A 685 -37.42 92.53 -70.19
CA ARG A 685 -38.48 92.22 -71.16
C ARG A 685 -39.45 93.38 -71.35
N LYS A 686 -39.89 94.03 -70.27
CA LYS A 686 -40.74 95.22 -70.34
C LYS A 686 -40.02 96.39 -71.01
N MET A 687 -38.75 96.61 -70.68
CA MET A 687 -37.91 97.60 -71.36
C MET A 687 -37.83 97.32 -72.86
N LYS A 688 -37.55 96.08 -73.26
CA LYS A 688 -37.49 95.69 -74.66
C LYS A 688 -38.83 95.90 -75.38
N ALA A 689 -39.96 95.54 -74.76
CA ALA A 689 -41.27 95.77 -75.34
C ALA A 689 -41.56 97.26 -75.56
N ILE A 690 -41.23 98.11 -74.57
CA ILE A 690 -41.37 99.56 -74.70
C ILE A 690 -40.40 100.13 -75.75
N GLU A 691 -39.17 99.60 -75.86
CA GLU A 691 -38.21 99.96 -76.91
C GLU A 691 -38.71 99.57 -78.31
N ASP A 692 -39.27 98.37 -78.46
CA ASP A 692 -39.87 97.87 -79.70
C ASP A 692 -41.11 98.71 -80.07
N ASP A 693 -41.95 99.09 -79.10
CA ASP A 693 -43.11 99.96 -79.30
C ASP A 693 -42.68 101.40 -79.67
N ILE A 694 -41.64 101.94 -79.03
CA ILE A 694 -41.03 103.22 -79.41
C ILE A 694 -40.52 103.14 -80.85
N HIS A 695 -39.81 102.06 -81.22
CA HIS A 695 -39.34 101.86 -82.59
C HIS A 695 -40.48 101.72 -83.60
N LEU A 696 -41.55 100.99 -83.26
CA LEU A 696 -42.74 100.87 -84.09
C LEU A 696 -43.42 102.24 -84.26
N TRP A 697 -43.59 103.00 -83.18
CA TRP A 697 -44.18 104.34 -83.23
C TRP A 697 -43.28 105.32 -83.98
N GLN A 698 -41.96 105.23 -83.87
CA GLN A 698 -41.00 106.03 -84.64
C GLN A 698 -41.08 105.70 -86.14
N ASN A 699 -41.07 104.41 -86.51
CA ASN A 699 -41.23 103.97 -87.89
C ASN A 699 -42.60 104.39 -88.47
N ASN A 700 -43.65 104.31 -87.67
CA ASN A 700 -44.98 104.78 -88.05
C ASN A 700 -44.99 106.30 -88.25
N ILE A 701 -44.37 107.08 -87.36
CA ILE A 701 -44.19 108.54 -87.55
C ILE A 701 -43.45 108.83 -88.86
N GLU A 702 -42.40 108.07 -89.18
CA GLU A 702 -41.59 108.24 -90.39
C GLU A 702 -42.39 107.87 -91.67
N PHE A 703 -43.26 106.86 -91.61
CA PHE A 703 -44.21 106.54 -92.68
C PHE A 703 -45.24 107.65 -92.89
N PHE A 704 -45.81 108.20 -91.81
CA PHE A 704 -46.76 109.30 -91.87
C PHE A 704 -46.12 110.66 -92.22
N ALA A 705 -44.78 110.80 -92.10
CA ALA A 705 -44.07 112.02 -92.45
C ALA A 705 -44.12 112.38 -93.95
N ARG A 706 -44.39 111.42 -94.84
CA ARG A 706 -44.49 111.63 -96.30
C ARG A 706 -45.89 112.01 -96.81
N SER A 707 -46.90 112.07 -95.93
CA SER A 707 -48.31 112.34 -96.28
C SER A 707 -48.74 113.76 -95.87
N LYS A 708 -49.36 114.51 -96.79
CA LYS A 708 -49.80 115.91 -96.57
C LYS A 708 -50.98 116.08 -95.59
N ASN A 709 -51.65 115.00 -95.14
CA ASN A 709 -52.81 115.06 -94.21
C ASN A 709 -52.57 114.43 -92.81
N ALA A 710 -51.32 114.19 -92.39
CA ALA A 710 -51.00 113.37 -91.21
C ALA A 710 -50.55 114.14 -89.93
N ALA A 711 -50.87 115.42 -89.75
CA ALA A 711 -50.37 116.21 -88.62
C ALA A 711 -50.91 115.78 -87.23
N SER A 712 -52.21 115.48 -87.10
CA SER A 712 -52.83 115.06 -85.83
C SER A 712 -52.29 113.71 -85.34
N VAL A 713 -52.16 112.74 -86.26
CA VAL A 713 -51.69 111.39 -85.97
C VAL A 713 -50.23 111.40 -85.49
N ARG A 714 -49.40 112.29 -86.03
CA ARG A 714 -48.00 112.47 -85.57
C ARG A 714 -47.91 112.95 -84.13
N ALA A 715 -48.70 113.95 -83.73
CA ALA A 715 -48.68 114.48 -82.37
C ALA A 715 -49.12 113.44 -81.32
N GLU A 716 -50.07 112.58 -81.67
CA GLU A 716 -50.48 111.45 -80.82
C GLU A 716 -49.35 110.43 -80.63
N TYR A 717 -48.66 110.02 -81.71
CA TYR A 717 -47.51 109.11 -81.59
C TYR A 717 -46.32 109.76 -80.87
N GLU A 718 -46.07 111.05 -81.05
CA GLU A 718 -44.99 111.78 -80.36
C GLU A 718 -45.26 111.90 -78.85
N THR A 719 -46.52 112.05 -78.46
CA THR A 719 -46.93 112.03 -77.04
C THR A 719 -46.79 110.63 -76.44
N LYS A 720 -47.15 109.58 -77.20
CA LYS A 720 -46.95 108.18 -76.79
C LYS A 720 -45.48 107.83 -76.64
N ILE A 721 -44.61 108.29 -77.55
CA ILE A 721 -43.15 108.11 -77.45
C ILE A 721 -42.60 108.80 -76.20
N LYS A 722 -42.96 110.06 -75.92
CA LYS A 722 -42.50 110.75 -74.70
C LYS A 722 -42.97 110.07 -73.41
N GLY A 723 -44.19 109.52 -73.41
CA GLY A 723 -44.70 108.71 -72.30
C GLY A 723 -43.89 107.44 -72.09
N ALA A 724 -43.66 106.68 -73.17
CA ALA A 724 -42.86 105.46 -73.16
C ALA A 724 -41.38 105.71 -72.81
N GLU A 725 -40.77 106.80 -73.26
CA GLU A 725 -39.40 107.19 -72.90
C GLU A 725 -39.26 107.47 -71.39
N LYS A 726 -40.28 108.09 -70.79
CA LYS A 726 -40.32 108.32 -69.34
C LYS A 726 -40.46 107.01 -68.56
N GLU A 727 -41.37 106.13 -68.96
CA GLU A 727 -41.53 104.80 -68.36
C GLU A 727 -40.26 103.95 -68.49
N LEU A 728 -39.58 104.03 -69.64
CA LEU A 728 -38.30 103.37 -69.90
C LEU A 728 -37.19 103.90 -68.99
N ALA A 729 -37.13 105.21 -68.73
CA ALA A 729 -36.19 105.80 -67.77
C ALA A 729 -36.42 105.33 -66.33
N GLU A 730 -37.68 105.20 -65.90
CA GLU A 730 -38.06 104.67 -64.58
C GLU A 730 -37.69 103.18 -64.44
N LEU A 731 -37.94 102.37 -65.47
CA LEU A 731 -37.54 100.95 -65.51
C LEU A 731 -36.02 100.77 -65.50
N LYS A 732 -35.26 101.63 -66.19
CA LYS A 732 -33.78 101.63 -66.13
C LYS A 732 -33.25 101.91 -64.73
N GLN A 733 -33.87 102.83 -63.98
CA GLN A 733 -33.49 103.10 -62.59
C GLN A 733 -33.81 101.92 -61.67
N LYS A 734 -34.97 101.27 -61.83
CA LYS A 734 -35.35 100.05 -61.10
C LYS A 734 -34.38 98.89 -61.40
N LEU A 735 -33.98 98.72 -62.66
CA LEU A 735 -32.99 97.72 -63.08
C LEU A 735 -31.62 97.96 -62.43
N LYS A 736 -31.16 99.22 -62.38
CA LYS A 736 -29.87 99.59 -61.76
C LYS A 736 -29.80 99.21 -60.28
N ILE A 737 -30.90 99.30 -59.55
CA ILE A 737 -30.97 98.94 -58.13
C ILE A 737 -30.88 97.42 -57.93
N ILE A 738 -31.50 96.64 -58.81
CA ILE A 738 -31.47 95.17 -58.75
C ILE A 738 -30.08 94.66 -59.13
N ILE A 739 -29.47 95.21 -60.19
CA ILE A 739 -28.11 94.83 -60.62
C ILE A 739 -27.07 95.16 -59.55
N ALA A 740 -27.14 96.37 -58.96
CA ALA A 740 -26.20 96.79 -57.90
C ALA A 740 -26.29 95.97 -56.61
N ALA A 741 -27.30 95.12 -56.47
CA ALA A 741 -27.45 94.20 -55.36
C ALA A 741 -27.20 92.73 -55.75
N GLY A 742 -27.07 92.44 -57.04
CA GLY A 742 -26.68 91.13 -57.56
C GLY A 742 -25.16 90.97 -57.74
N GLU A 743 -24.41 92.08 -57.81
CA GLU A 743 -22.95 92.14 -57.64
C GLU A 743 -22.56 92.02 -56.17
#